data_AF-A0A6N6NP32-F1
#
_entry.id   AF-A0A6N6NP32-F1
#
_cell.length_a   1.000
_cell.length_b   1.000
_cell.length_c   1.000
_cell.angle_alpha   90.00
_cell.angle_beta   90.00
_cell.angle_gamma   90.00
#
_symmetry.space_group_name_H-M   'P 1'
#
loop_
_entity.id
_entity.type
_entity.pdbx_description
1 polymer ?
#
loop_
_entity_poly.entity_id
_entity_poly.type
_entity_poly.pdbx_seq_one_letter_code
_entity_poly.pdbx_strand_id
1 'polypeptide(L)'
;MEGSAGEHMDDKEKASGSMGKAGEGKIVKGEVDYGLFAGNTLPSQDVCYQALLSGDPHFDGLLFVGVSSTGIYCRVGVCWAKIPKRENCTFFKTAAEAEAAGYRPCMKCRPELAPGTPIAPDIDHAVASAAASMRERPGDAPIARIAAEQGMSERHLRRLFEQTHGVSPAQYRETCRLLLAKSLLTDTELSITRIAYASGFASVRRFNDAFVNSYGMQPTRFRKSAQDSASAKTEAAPIVLHVDYREPYRFDLLLGFLQMRAIEGVEAVLDGAYWRIVRASDGERAGWVKVENDPSHRRLAVTISPELFGDIPSVLARTRRLFDTDCVPGAVEQGLADFYEHAGETYRIPGIRVPCAFDGFEMATRAILGQQITVKAASTLAGRVAREFGTQTKGPIPELTCAFPLPQAFCADDAPARLGEVGVIAQRANAICAIARAMEAGELTLHPGADLVAEAARLGSIRGIGDWTVQYVLMRAYDYPDAFLPTDYGVKLALPDMKPRELEKLSQPWRPWRSYAVMSMWSVPHEKPKKSTPKTEKGKGKRKARAESPLANTADAAAAEKTADALPVSVTVATKRATTTARRANQQKKEGPMDFTCTYASPLGDIELASNGEALIGLWFKGQKYDAATLSPTAQEKPDDPVLAQARAWLDAYFEGRDPGKIPPCAPRGSEFRQLVWAKLAEIPYGELVTYGDIAKAIEADTGKKRSARAVGGAVGHNPVSIILPCHRVVGASRSLTGYAGGIERKTALLKLEGVDMSALSVPTKGTAL
;
A
#
# COMPACT_ATOMS: atom_id res chain seq x y z
N MET A 1 42.27 -12.81 75.95
CA MET A 1 43.12 -11.60 76.05
C MET A 1 43.04 -10.94 74.69
N GLU A 2 42.15 -9.97 74.56
CA GLU A 2 42.46 -8.52 74.44
C GLU A 2 42.83 -8.17 72.98
N GLY A 3 42.18 -7.25 72.27
CA GLY A 3 41.08 -6.35 72.56
C GLY A 3 40.90 -5.34 71.40
N SER A 4 39.72 -4.70 71.35
CA SER A 4 39.45 -3.30 70.95
C SER A 4 39.87 -2.81 69.54
N ALA A 5 38.98 -2.52 68.58
CA ALA A 5 37.89 -1.53 68.50
C ALA A 5 38.31 -0.13 67.94
N GLY A 6 37.50 0.36 66.97
CA GLY A 6 37.33 1.76 66.52
C GLY A 6 38.21 2.22 65.33
N GLU A 7 37.76 2.95 64.30
CA GLU A 7 36.51 3.68 64.01
C GLU A 7 36.44 4.10 62.51
N HIS A 8 35.20 4.34 62.04
CA HIS A 8 34.71 5.10 60.84
C HIS A 8 34.70 4.42 59.45
N MET A 9 33.53 4.06 58.85
CA MET A 9 32.49 4.89 58.16
C MET A 9 33.11 5.73 57.02
N ASP A 10 32.71 5.68 55.75
CA ASP A 10 31.38 5.52 55.13
C ASP A 10 31.46 5.03 53.65
N ASP A 11 30.29 4.72 53.09
CA ASP A 11 29.93 4.62 51.66
C ASP A 11 30.12 3.29 50.91
N LYS A 12 29.34 2.27 51.31
CA LYS A 12 28.78 1.28 50.36
C LYS A 12 27.40 0.78 50.83
N GLU A 13 26.38 1.63 50.72
CA GLU A 13 24.99 1.16 50.75
C GLU A 13 24.10 2.06 49.88
N LYS A 14 24.00 1.71 48.58
CA LYS A 14 22.90 2.11 47.66
C LYS A 14 23.07 1.42 46.30
N ALA A 15 22.85 0.11 46.27
CA ALA A 15 22.58 -0.62 45.02
C ALA A 15 21.79 -1.91 45.28
N SER A 16 20.77 -1.84 46.14
CA SER A 16 19.70 -2.86 46.19
C SER A 16 18.41 -2.20 45.70
N GLY A 17 18.38 -1.89 44.40
CA GLY A 17 17.19 -1.46 43.71
C GLY A 17 16.23 -2.63 43.55
N SER A 18 15.28 -2.74 44.49
CA SER A 18 13.91 -3.23 44.29
C SER A 18 13.63 -3.85 42.91
N MET A 19 13.71 -5.19 42.82
CA MET A 19 12.88 -5.94 41.87
C MET A 19 11.42 -5.73 42.27
N GLY A 20 10.82 -4.65 41.77
CA GLY A 20 9.42 -4.35 41.93
C GLY A 20 8.59 -5.43 41.24
N LYS A 21 7.56 -5.92 41.94
CA LYS A 21 6.52 -6.80 41.42
C LYS A 21 6.09 -6.33 40.02
N ALA A 22 6.34 -7.15 38.99
CA ALA A 22 5.78 -6.93 37.66
C ALA A 22 4.25 -6.89 37.79
N GLY A 23 3.67 -5.75 37.41
CA GLY A 23 2.35 -5.33 37.85
C GLY A 23 1.21 -6.25 37.41
N GLU A 24 0.35 -6.58 38.37
CA GLU A 24 -1.07 -6.89 38.16
C GLU A 24 -1.81 -5.61 37.72
N GLY A 25 -1.38 -5.02 36.60
CA GLY A 25 -2.01 -3.87 35.98
C GLY A 25 -3.27 -4.32 35.25
N LYS A 26 -4.38 -3.62 35.49
CA LYS A 26 -5.62 -3.80 34.71
C LYS A 26 -5.32 -3.41 33.26
N ILE A 27 -5.53 -4.31 32.29
CA ILE A 27 -5.36 -3.98 30.87
C ILE A 27 -6.34 -2.87 30.50
N VAL A 28 -5.81 -1.72 30.09
CA VAL A 28 -6.58 -0.60 29.56
C VAL A 28 -6.69 -0.76 28.04
N LYS A 29 -7.89 -0.54 27.50
CA LYS A 29 -8.13 -0.63 26.06
C LYS A 29 -7.28 0.41 25.33
N GLY A 30 -6.53 -0.01 24.32
CA GLY A 30 -5.60 0.81 23.55
C GLY A 30 -4.17 0.84 24.09
N GLU A 31 -3.92 0.37 25.32
CA GLU A 31 -2.60 0.34 25.96
C GLU A 31 -2.11 -1.10 26.07
N VAL A 32 -1.80 -1.70 24.92
CA VAL A 32 -1.25 -3.06 24.87
C VAL A 32 0.26 -3.00 25.11
N ASP A 33 0.71 -3.66 26.18
CA ASP A 33 2.13 -3.99 26.34
C ASP A 33 2.48 -5.12 25.37
N TYR A 34 2.93 -4.76 24.16
CA TYR A 34 3.29 -5.74 23.15
C TYR A 34 4.51 -6.57 23.55
N GLY A 35 5.39 -6.06 24.43
CA GLY A 35 6.51 -6.82 24.98
C GLY A 35 6.03 -8.05 25.75
N LEU A 36 4.91 -7.92 26.47
CA LEU A 36 4.30 -9.01 27.22
C LEU A 36 3.77 -10.16 26.33
N PHE A 37 3.36 -9.86 25.10
CA PHE A 37 2.80 -10.82 24.15
C PHE A 37 3.76 -11.19 23.00
N ALA A 38 4.91 -10.53 22.90
CA ALA A 38 5.92 -10.80 21.87
C ALA A 38 6.79 -12.04 22.17
N GLY A 39 6.98 -12.39 23.45
CA GLY A 39 7.84 -13.50 23.87
C GLY A 39 7.33 -14.90 23.47
N ASN A 40 8.17 -15.94 23.62
CA ASN A 40 7.81 -17.33 23.33
C ASN A 40 6.73 -17.90 24.26
N THR A 41 6.52 -17.29 25.42
CA THR A 41 5.51 -17.68 26.40
C THR A 41 4.44 -16.61 26.52
N LEU A 42 3.17 -17.01 26.56
CA LEU A 42 2.08 -16.11 26.92
C LEU A 42 2.22 -15.63 28.37
N PRO A 43 1.65 -14.46 28.70
CA PRO A 43 1.54 -14.02 30.08
C PRO A 43 0.59 -14.92 30.89
N SER A 44 0.47 -14.62 32.18
CA SER A 44 -0.41 -15.37 33.08
C SER A 44 -1.84 -15.46 32.54
N GLN A 45 -2.53 -16.54 32.90
CA GLN A 45 -3.91 -16.77 32.47
C GLN A 45 -4.85 -15.62 32.86
N ASP A 46 -4.57 -14.92 33.98
CA ASP A 46 -5.30 -13.73 34.40
C ASP A 46 -5.14 -12.57 33.42
N VAL A 47 -3.93 -12.29 32.98
CA VAL A 47 -3.66 -11.21 32.02
C VAL A 47 -4.30 -11.54 30.68
N CYS A 48 -4.17 -12.78 30.19
CA CYS A 48 -4.85 -13.22 28.98
C CYS A 48 -6.39 -13.12 29.09
N TYR A 49 -6.95 -13.39 30.27
CA TYR A 49 -8.39 -13.23 30.51
C TYR A 49 -8.82 -11.76 30.54
N GLN A 50 -8.01 -10.86 31.10
CA GLN A 50 -8.26 -9.42 31.00
C GLN A 50 -8.21 -8.94 29.54
N ALA A 51 -7.31 -9.48 28.72
CA ALA A 51 -7.23 -9.16 27.29
C ALA A 51 -8.48 -9.64 26.53
N LEU A 52 -9.05 -10.78 26.94
CA LEU A 52 -10.34 -11.24 26.43
C LEU A 52 -11.50 -10.33 26.85
N LEU A 53 -11.52 -9.88 28.11
CA LEU A 53 -12.56 -9.00 28.63
C LEU A 53 -12.53 -7.59 28.02
N SER A 54 -11.36 -7.09 27.62
CA SER A 54 -11.21 -5.76 27.04
C SER A 54 -11.92 -5.61 25.68
N GLY A 55 -12.05 -6.72 24.94
CA GLY A 55 -12.58 -6.71 23.57
C GLY A 55 -11.78 -5.81 22.64
N ASP A 56 -10.47 -5.68 22.87
CA ASP A 56 -9.59 -4.81 22.12
C ASP A 56 -9.03 -5.54 20.88
N PRO A 57 -9.34 -5.06 19.65
CA PRO A 57 -8.84 -5.66 18.41
C PRO A 57 -7.30 -5.68 18.28
N HIS A 58 -6.55 -4.92 19.07
CA HIS A 58 -5.09 -4.98 19.05
C HIS A 58 -4.53 -6.34 19.52
N PHE A 59 -5.29 -7.13 20.28
CA PHE A 59 -4.93 -8.50 20.68
C PHE A 59 -5.19 -9.56 19.61
N ASP A 60 -5.83 -9.17 18.51
CA ASP A 60 -6.20 -10.09 17.44
C ASP A 60 -4.98 -10.81 16.87
N GLY A 61 -5.00 -12.15 16.86
CA GLY A 61 -3.88 -12.99 16.39
C GLY A 61 -2.63 -12.98 17.27
N LEU A 62 -2.59 -12.21 18.37
CA LEU A 62 -1.52 -12.29 19.39
C LEU A 62 -1.72 -13.49 20.31
N LEU A 63 -2.98 -13.83 20.57
CA LEU A 63 -3.38 -14.97 21.37
C LEU A 63 -4.78 -15.46 20.97
N PHE A 64 -5.05 -16.72 21.29
CA PHE A 64 -6.31 -17.40 21.07
C PHE A 64 -6.82 -17.96 22.39
N VAL A 65 -8.15 -18.08 22.52
CA VAL A 65 -8.79 -18.68 23.70
C VAL A 65 -9.57 -19.92 23.29
N GLY A 66 -9.17 -21.09 23.81
CA GLY A 66 -9.96 -22.32 23.78
C GLY A 66 -10.98 -22.34 24.91
N VAL A 67 -12.23 -22.70 24.59
CA VAL A 67 -13.35 -22.71 25.51
C VAL A 67 -13.80 -24.15 25.76
N SER A 68 -13.44 -24.71 26.92
CA SER A 68 -13.64 -26.13 27.26
C SER A 68 -15.11 -26.57 27.15
N SER A 69 -16.05 -25.72 27.56
CA SER A 69 -17.48 -26.01 27.51
C SER A 69 -18.06 -26.17 26.10
N THR A 70 -17.31 -25.77 25.06
CA THR A 70 -17.75 -25.86 23.66
C THR A 70 -16.77 -26.60 22.74
N GLY A 71 -15.52 -26.81 23.18
CA GLY A 71 -14.45 -27.34 22.34
C GLY A 71 -14.04 -26.40 21.19
N ILE A 72 -14.30 -25.09 21.30
CA ILE A 72 -14.02 -24.11 20.26
C ILE A 72 -12.91 -23.17 20.71
N TYR A 73 -12.00 -22.80 19.81
CA TYR A 73 -11.09 -21.68 20.04
C TYR A 73 -11.46 -20.43 19.23
N CYS A 74 -11.26 -19.28 19.84
CA CYS A 74 -11.62 -17.96 19.33
C CYS A 74 -10.41 -17.03 19.28
N ARG A 75 -10.46 -16.05 18.37
CA ARG A 75 -9.55 -14.89 18.37
C ARG A 75 -9.90 -13.97 19.54
N VAL A 76 -8.90 -13.55 20.29
CA VAL A 76 -9.06 -12.55 21.36
C VAL A 76 -9.24 -11.16 20.76
N GLY A 77 -10.08 -10.31 21.38
CA GLY A 77 -10.31 -8.93 20.94
C GLY A 77 -11.38 -8.73 19.86
N VAL A 78 -11.65 -9.73 19.01
CA VAL A 78 -12.56 -9.56 17.84
C VAL A 78 -13.79 -10.48 17.84
N CYS A 79 -13.81 -11.53 18.67
CA CYS A 79 -14.94 -12.45 18.72
C CYS A 79 -16.12 -11.83 19.47
N TRP A 80 -17.26 -11.70 18.79
CA TRP A 80 -18.52 -11.19 19.35
C TRP A 80 -19.38 -12.28 20.04
N ALA A 81 -18.82 -13.49 20.24
CA ALA A 81 -19.50 -14.51 21.04
C ALA A 81 -19.56 -14.09 22.52
N LYS A 82 -20.51 -14.66 23.27
CA LYS A 82 -20.59 -14.44 24.72
C LYS A 82 -19.25 -14.83 25.38
N ILE A 83 -18.71 -13.92 26.18
CA ILE A 83 -17.42 -14.15 26.85
C ILE A 83 -17.57 -15.34 27.82
N PRO A 84 -16.73 -16.38 27.70
CA PRO A 84 -16.74 -17.53 28.61
C PRO A 84 -16.28 -17.14 30.03
N LYS A 85 -16.68 -17.95 31.02
CA LYS A 85 -16.13 -17.85 32.38
C LYS A 85 -14.64 -18.18 32.38
N ARG A 86 -13.87 -17.52 33.25
CA ARG A 86 -12.41 -17.72 33.40
C ARG A 86 -12.03 -19.19 33.53
N GLU A 87 -12.74 -19.95 34.35
CA GLU A 87 -12.52 -21.39 34.59
C GLU A 87 -12.62 -22.27 33.34
N ASN A 88 -13.28 -21.80 32.28
CA ASN A 88 -13.45 -22.53 31.02
C ASN A 88 -12.47 -22.08 29.93
N CYS A 89 -11.54 -21.17 30.23
CA CYS A 89 -10.65 -20.55 29.26
C CYS A 89 -9.23 -21.14 29.35
N THR A 90 -8.73 -21.66 28.24
CA THR A 90 -7.30 -21.98 28.03
C THR A 90 -6.76 -21.07 26.93
N PHE A 91 -5.60 -20.47 27.11
CA PHE A 91 -5.02 -19.55 26.13
C PHE A 91 -3.86 -20.19 25.36
N PHE A 92 -3.75 -19.84 24.09
CA PHE A 92 -2.77 -20.38 23.14
C PHE A 92 -2.14 -19.24 22.36
N LYS A 93 -0.83 -19.32 22.06
CA LYS A 93 -0.13 -18.29 21.29
C LYS A 93 -0.49 -18.40 19.82
N THR A 94 -0.66 -19.62 19.32
CA THR A 94 -1.00 -19.88 17.92
C THR A 94 -2.29 -20.68 17.78
N ALA A 95 -2.91 -20.56 16.61
CA ALA A 95 -4.04 -21.42 16.23
C ALA A 95 -3.64 -22.91 16.21
N ALA A 96 -2.40 -23.22 15.83
CA ALA A 96 -1.91 -24.59 15.75
C ALA A 96 -1.84 -25.25 17.13
N GLU A 97 -1.45 -24.52 18.17
CA GLU A 97 -1.49 -25.03 19.57
C GLU A 97 -2.92 -25.30 20.02
N ALA A 98 -3.86 -24.41 19.69
CA ALA A 98 -5.26 -24.58 20.06
C ALA A 98 -5.86 -25.83 19.38
N GLU A 99 -5.56 -26.04 18.10
CA GLU A 99 -5.99 -27.24 17.36
C GLU A 99 -5.32 -28.51 17.88
N ALA A 100 -4.02 -28.47 18.19
CA ALA A 100 -3.30 -29.59 18.79
C ALA A 100 -3.86 -29.96 20.18
N ALA A 101 -4.40 -28.99 20.91
CA ALA A 101 -5.11 -29.20 22.17
C ALA A 101 -6.58 -29.68 21.98
N GLY A 102 -7.02 -29.93 20.75
CA GLY A 102 -8.33 -30.50 20.43
C GLY A 102 -9.46 -29.48 20.29
N TYR A 103 -9.15 -28.18 20.22
CA TYR A 103 -10.16 -27.15 19.99
C TYR A 103 -10.34 -26.90 18.49
N ARG A 104 -11.59 -26.85 18.02
CA ARG A 104 -11.91 -26.50 16.63
C ARG A 104 -12.04 -24.97 16.42
N PRO A 105 -11.78 -24.44 15.22
CA PRO A 105 -11.89 -23.01 14.97
C PRO A 105 -13.33 -22.50 15.05
N CYS A 106 -13.49 -21.33 15.66
CA CYS A 106 -14.78 -20.65 15.74
C CYS A 106 -15.34 -20.26 14.36
N MET A 107 -16.64 -20.48 14.18
CA MET A 107 -17.37 -20.09 12.98
C MET A 107 -17.65 -18.58 12.90
N LYS A 108 -17.69 -17.91 14.06
CA LYS A 108 -18.09 -16.50 14.17
C LYS A 108 -16.93 -15.54 13.95
N CYS A 109 -15.83 -15.70 14.71
CA CYS A 109 -14.67 -14.83 14.61
C CYS A 109 -13.67 -15.27 13.53
N ARG A 110 -13.88 -16.45 12.92
CA ARG A 110 -13.08 -16.95 11.80
C ARG A 110 -11.55 -16.91 12.10
N PRO A 111 -11.03 -17.80 12.98
CA PRO A 111 -9.60 -17.86 13.31
C PRO A 111 -8.64 -17.93 12.12
N GLU A 112 -9.06 -18.48 10.99
CA GLU A 112 -8.29 -18.53 9.74
C GLU A 112 -8.00 -17.16 9.12
N LEU A 113 -8.76 -16.13 9.48
CA LEU A 113 -8.54 -14.76 9.00
C LEU A 113 -7.54 -13.99 9.86
N ALA A 114 -7.16 -14.53 11.03
CA ALA A 114 -6.34 -13.82 12.00
C ALA A 114 -5.06 -13.25 11.37
N PRO A 115 -4.70 -11.99 11.69
CA PRO A 115 -3.41 -11.43 11.30
C PRO A 115 -2.29 -12.26 11.94
N GLY A 116 -1.14 -12.34 11.27
CA GLY A 116 -0.04 -13.22 11.69
C GLY A 116 0.47 -12.90 13.10
N THR A 117 1.09 -13.89 13.75
CA THR A 117 1.73 -13.71 15.05
C THR A 117 2.99 -12.86 14.88
N PRO A 118 3.25 -11.86 15.74
CA PRO A 118 4.51 -11.11 15.70
C PRO A 118 5.69 -12.07 15.74
N ILE A 119 6.63 -11.86 14.80
CA ILE A 119 7.94 -12.51 14.87
C ILE A 119 8.69 -11.73 15.94
N ALA A 120 8.93 -12.38 17.08
CA ALA A 120 9.74 -11.80 18.13
C ALA A 120 11.15 -11.49 17.59
N PRO A 121 11.79 -10.40 18.04
CA PRO A 121 13.13 -9.99 17.57
C PRO A 121 14.21 -11.07 17.74
N ASP A 122 13.99 -11.99 18.67
CA ASP A 122 14.87 -13.06 19.12
C ASP A 122 14.49 -14.44 18.56
N ILE A 123 13.39 -14.56 17.81
CA ILE A 123 13.06 -15.80 17.12
C ILE A 123 14.11 -16.05 16.05
N ASP A 124 14.63 -17.28 16.04
CA ASP A 124 15.49 -17.76 14.98
C ASP A 124 14.77 -17.57 13.63
N HIS A 125 15.30 -16.65 12.81
CA HIS A 125 14.72 -16.30 11.51
C HIS A 125 14.44 -17.54 10.66
N ALA A 126 15.20 -18.62 10.85
CA ALA A 126 14.98 -19.92 10.19
C ALA A 126 13.61 -20.55 10.51
N VAL A 127 13.05 -20.35 11.71
CA VAL A 127 11.73 -20.89 12.09
C VAL A 127 10.60 -20.08 11.47
N ALA A 128 10.66 -18.75 11.59
CA ALA A 128 9.67 -17.86 10.99
C ALA A 128 9.62 -18.04 9.47
N SER A 129 10.79 -18.20 8.88
CA SER A 129 11.00 -18.61 7.51
C SER A 129 10.34 -19.94 7.14
N ALA A 130 10.64 -21.01 7.88
CA ALA A 130 10.07 -22.33 7.63
C ALA A 130 8.54 -22.30 7.72
N ALA A 131 7.99 -21.54 8.68
CA ALA A 131 6.56 -21.33 8.82
C ALA A 131 5.96 -20.57 7.60
N ALA A 132 6.62 -19.51 7.12
CA ALA A 132 6.21 -18.79 5.92
C ALA A 132 6.24 -19.71 4.68
N SER A 133 7.29 -20.51 4.53
CA SER A 133 7.42 -21.52 3.48
C SER A 133 6.29 -22.56 3.53
N MET A 134 5.88 -23.03 4.70
CA MET A 134 4.76 -23.98 4.84
C MET A 134 3.40 -23.36 4.51
N ARG A 135 3.20 -22.07 4.81
CA ARG A 135 1.97 -21.34 4.43
C ARG A 135 1.88 -21.13 2.92
N GLU A 136 2.99 -20.79 2.28
CA GLU A 136 3.07 -20.56 0.83
C GLU A 136 3.03 -21.87 0.02
N ARG A 137 3.64 -22.94 0.54
CA ARG A 137 3.75 -24.25 -0.10
C ARG A 137 3.11 -25.34 0.77
N PRO A 138 1.77 -25.35 0.95
CA PRO A 138 1.12 -26.38 1.75
C PRO A 138 1.10 -27.75 1.05
N GLY A 139 1.80 -27.97 -0.06
CA GLY A 139 1.91 -29.28 -0.71
C GLY A 139 2.63 -30.32 0.16
N ASP A 140 2.79 -31.54 -0.37
CA ASP A 140 3.39 -32.68 0.36
C ASP A 140 4.94 -32.66 0.39
N ALA A 141 5.55 -31.49 0.22
CA ALA A 141 7.01 -31.36 0.33
C ALA A 141 7.49 -31.91 1.69
N PRO A 142 8.51 -32.79 1.73
CA PRO A 142 9.02 -33.31 2.99
C PRO A 142 9.51 -32.19 3.91
N ILE A 143 9.26 -32.30 5.22
CA ILE A 143 9.78 -31.32 6.20
C ILE A 143 11.31 -31.27 6.15
N ALA A 144 11.97 -32.40 5.85
CA ALA A 144 13.40 -32.48 5.59
C ALA A 144 13.89 -31.51 4.51
N ARG A 145 13.11 -31.30 3.43
CA ARG A 145 13.45 -30.35 2.38
C ARG A 145 13.38 -28.91 2.90
N ILE A 146 12.31 -28.58 3.64
CA ILE A 146 12.16 -27.24 4.23
C ILE A 146 13.30 -26.97 5.22
N ALA A 147 13.71 -27.96 6.02
CA ALA A 147 14.85 -27.83 6.92
C ALA A 147 16.17 -27.61 6.17
N ALA A 148 16.42 -28.37 5.10
CA ALA A 148 17.62 -28.23 4.28
C ALA A 148 17.70 -26.85 3.60
N GLU A 149 16.57 -26.30 3.14
CA GLU A 149 16.48 -24.94 2.59
C GLU A 149 16.86 -23.86 3.62
N GLN A 150 16.79 -24.16 4.93
CA GLN A 150 17.25 -23.28 6.01
C GLN A 150 18.68 -23.61 6.49
N GLY A 151 19.40 -24.51 5.84
CA GLY A 151 20.72 -24.96 6.31
C GLY A 151 20.67 -25.79 7.61
N MET A 152 19.51 -26.38 7.94
CA MET A 152 19.27 -27.09 9.20
C MET A 152 18.95 -28.57 8.99
N SER A 153 19.21 -29.38 10.03
CA SER A 153 18.65 -30.73 10.10
C SER A 153 17.17 -30.70 10.49
N GLU A 154 16.40 -31.69 10.04
CA GLU A 154 14.97 -31.82 10.40
C GLU A 154 14.74 -31.87 11.92
N ARG A 155 15.63 -32.54 12.66
CA ARG A 155 15.58 -32.60 14.12
C ARG A 155 15.74 -31.21 14.75
N HIS A 156 16.66 -30.41 14.22
CA HIS A 156 16.90 -29.07 14.71
C HIS A 156 15.71 -28.15 14.43
N LEU A 157 15.17 -28.20 13.19
CA LEU A 157 13.98 -27.45 12.82
C LEU A 157 12.80 -27.82 13.71
N ARG A 158 12.53 -29.12 13.92
CA ARG A 158 11.42 -29.57 14.79
C ARG A 158 11.53 -29.00 16.20
N ARG A 159 12.71 -29.08 16.82
CA ARG A 159 12.95 -28.54 18.17
C ARG A 159 12.63 -27.05 18.24
N LEU A 160 13.14 -26.27 17.28
CA LEU A 160 12.90 -24.82 17.26
C LEU A 160 11.43 -24.48 16.98
N PHE A 161 10.77 -25.26 16.12
CA PHE A 161 9.36 -25.08 15.79
C PHE A 161 8.47 -25.38 17.01
N GLU A 162 8.75 -26.44 17.76
CA GLU A 162 8.05 -26.76 19.01
C GLU A 162 8.28 -25.68 20.07
N GLN A 163 9.49 -25.10 20.15
CA GLN A 163 9.79 -23.99 21.07
C GLN A 163 9.05 -22.69 20.70
N THR A 164 8.86 -22.43 19.40
CA THR A 164 8.33 -21.14 18.91
C THR A 164 6.82 -21.15 18.71
N HIS A 165 6.29 -22.27 18.19
CA HIS A 165 4.90 -22.45 17.79
C HIS A 165 4.16 -23.50 18.62
N GLY A 166 4.82 -24.16 19.59
CA GLY A 166 4.19 -25.15 20.48
C GLY A 166 3.79 -26.48 19.83
N VAL A 167 4.04 -26.64 18.52
CA VAL A 167 3.67 -27.82 17.75
C VAL A 167 4.79 -28.25 16.81
N SER A 168 4.71 -29.47 16.28
CA SER A 168 5.65 -29.92 15.24
C SER A 168 5.39 -29.20 13.90
N PRO A 169 6.40 -29.10 13.02
CA PRO A 169 6.24 -28.59 11.66
C PRO A 169 5.11 -29.24 10.85
N ALA A 170 4.93 -30.55 11.02
CA ALA A 170 3.89 -31.31 10.32
C ALA A 170 2.48 -30.92 10.80
N GLN A 171 2.28 -30.75 12.10
CA GLN A 171 1.02 -30.28 12.69
C GLN A 171 0.72 -28.86 12.23
N TYR A 172 1.71 -27.97 12.24
CA TYR A 172 1.55 -26.59 11.79
C TYR A 172 1.10 -26.50 10.33
N ARG A 173 1.73 -27.28 9.44
CA ARG A 173 1.33 -27.35 8.03
C ARG A 173 -0.09 -27.86 7.88
N GLU A 174 -0.48 -28.88 8.63
CA GLU A 174 -1.85 -29.41 8.61
C GLU A 174 -2.87 -28.35 9.05
N THR A 175 -2.60 -27.60 10.12
CA THR A 175 -3.40 -26.44 10.54
C THR A 175 -3.52 -25.41 9.42
N CYS A 176 -2.43 -25.05 8.74
CA CYS A 176 -2.46 -24.11 7.62
C CYS A 176 -3.41 -24.58 6.49
N ARG A 177 -3.36 -25.87 6.14
CA ARG A 177 -4.25 -26.48 5.14
C ARG A 177 -5.70 -26.42 5.56
N LEU A 178 -6.00 -26.80 6.81
CA LEU A 178 -7.36 -26.85 7.32
C LEU A 178 -7.98 -25.45 7.49
N LEU A 179 -7.19 -24.45 7.88
CA LEU A 179 -7.64 -23.07 7.99
C LEU A 179 -7.91 -22.45 6.61
N LEU A 180 -7.06 -22.71 5.61
CA LEU A 180 -7.32 -22.30 4.23
C LEU A 180 -8.59 -22.96 3.68
N ALA A 181 -8.73 -24.27 3.89
CA ALA A 181 -9.92 -25.00 3.50
C ALA A 181 -11.19 -24.42 4.13
N LYS A 182 -11.12 -24.06 5.42
CA LYS A 182 -12.22 -23.39 6.12
C LYS A 182 -12.57 -22.04 5.49
N SER A 183 -11.58 -21.23 5.09
CA SER A 183 -11.82 -19.98 4.37
C SER A 183 -12.55 -20.24 3.05
N LEU A 184 -12.05 -21.17 2.24
CA LEU A 184 -12.64 -21.52 0.95
C LEU A 184 -14.07 -22.05 1.10
N LEU A 185 -14.34 -22.89 2.10
CA LEU A 185 -15.68 -23.42 2.40
C LEU A 185 -16.67 -22.33 2.80
N THR A 186 -16.20 -21.26 3.42
CA THR A 186 -17.07 -20.22 3.95
C THR A 186 -17.27 -19.06 2.96
N ASP A 187 -16.24 -18.74 2.18
CA ASP A 187 -16.19 -17.53 1.35
C ASP A 187 -16.42 -17.82 -0.14
N THR A 188 -16.46 -19.10 -0.55
CA THR A 188 -16.60 -19.49 -1.96
C THR A 188 -17.64 -20.59 -2.17
N GLU A 189 -18.08 -20.72 -3.41
CA GLU A 189 -18.99 -21.78 -3.87
C GLU A 189 -18.25 -22.93 -4.59
N LEU A 190 -16.91 -22.94 -4.59
CA LEU A 190 -16.09 -23.97 -5.26
C LEU A 190 -16.47 -25.38 -4.80
N SER A 191 -16.42 -26.40 -5.67
CA SER A 191 -16.70 -27.77 -5.25
C SER A 191 -15.77 -28.25 -4.12
N ILE A 192 -16.25 -29.15 -3.25
CA ILE A 192 -15.42 -29.74 -2.17
C ILE A 192 -14.13 -30.35 -2.73
N THR A 193 -14.22 -30.99 -3.89
CA THR A 193 -13.07 -31.53 -4.61
C THR A 193 -12.05 -30.45 -4.93
N ARG A 194 -12.48 -29.32 -5.50
CA ARG A 194 -11.58 -28.20 -5.81
C ARG A 194 -10.97 -27.60 -4.55
N ILE A 195 -11.76 -27.43 -3.49
CA ILE A 195 -11.27 -26.91 -2.20
C ILE A 195 -10.18 -27.81 -1.60
N ALA A 196 -10.37 -29.14 -1.64
CA ALA A 196 -9.38 -30.08 -1.14
C ALA A 196 -8.02 -29.89 -1.82
N TYR A 197 -8.00 -29.88 -3.15
CA TYR A 197 -6.75 -29.70 -3.91
C TYR A 197 -6.16 -28.29 -3.75
N ALA A 198 -6.99 -27.24 -3.81
CA ALA A 198 -6.54 -25.86 -3.61
C ALA A 198 -5.96 -25.60 -2.21
N SER A 199 -6.39 -26.38 -1.22
CA SER A 199 -5.87 -26.32 0.15
C SER A 199 -4.60 -27.16 0.34
N GLY A 200 -4.10 -27.83 -0.70
CA GLY A 200 -2.86 -28.61 -0.66
C GLY A 200 -3.03 -30.09 -0.28
N PHE A 201 -4.24 -30.64 -0.29
CA PHE A 201 -4.46 -32.07 -0.05
C PHE A 201 -4.31 -32.89 -1.34
N ALA A 202 -3.63 -34.04 -1.24
CA ALA A 202 -3.45 -34.97 -2.35
C ALA A 202 -4.74 -35.72 -2.76
N SER A 203 -5.76 -35.78 -1.89
CA SER A 203 -7.04 -36.39 -2.21
C SER A 203 -8.17 -35.88 -1.33
N VAL A 204 -9.40 -35.97 -1.85
CA VAL A 204 -10.63 -35.62 -1.12
C VAL A 204 -10.84 -36.51 0.11
N ARG A 205 -10.40 -37.78 0.08
CA ARG A 205 -10.47 -38.67 1.24
C ARG A 205 -9.62 -38.14 2.40
N ARG A 206 -8.34 -37.85 2.15
CA ARG A 206 -7.43 -37.31 3.18
C ARG A 206 -7.93 -35.97 3.74
N PHE A 207 -8.52 -35.14 2.87
CA PHE A 207 -9.17 -33.91 3.27
C PHE A 207 -10.31 -34.12 4.26
N ASN A 208 -11.25 -35.03 3.96
CA ASN A 208 -12.36 -35.32 4.88
C ASN A 208 -11.86 -35.94 6.19
N ASP A 209 -10.92 -36.88 6.12
CA ASP A 209 -10.31 -37.51 7.30
C ASP A 209 -9.66 -36.45 8.21
N ALA A 210 -8.93 -35.48 7.64
CA ALA A 210 -8.30 -34.41 8.39
C ALA A 210 -9.31 -33.51 9.13
N PHE A 211 -10.45 -33.19 8.49
CA PHE A 211 -11.54 -32.41 9.12
C PHE A 211 -12.23 -33.19 10.25
N VAL A 212 -12.51 -34.48 10.05
CA VAL A 212 -13.12 -35.31 11.08
C VAL A 212 -12.18 -35.48 12.27
N ASN A 213 -10.90 -35.75 12.02
CA ASN A 213 -9.90 -35.96 13.08
C ASN A 213 -9.59 -34.68 13.86
N SER A 214 -9.48 -33.52 13.18
CA SER A 214 -9.05 -32.27 13.82
C SER A 214 -10.22 -31.46 14.35
N TYR A 215 -11.36 -31.45 13.65
CA TYR A 215 -12.51 -30.59 14.00
C TYR A 215 -13.75 -31.36 14.46
N GLY A 216 -13.72 -32.70 14.43
CA GLY A 216 -14.83 -33.55 14.85
C GLY A 216 -16.06 -33.47 13.94
N MET A 217 -15.94 -32.91 12.73
CA MET A 217 -17.08 -32.72 11.84
C MET A 217 -16.72 -32.68 10.36
N GLN A 218 -17.71 -32.95 9.52
CA GLN A 218 -17.56 -32.95 8.06
C GLN A 218 -17.34 -31.53 7.51
N PRO A 219 -16.52 -31.36 6.45
CA PRO A 219 -16.23 -30.06 5.84
C PRO A 219 -17.49 -29.29 5.39
N THR A 220 -18.52 -29.99 4.93
CA THR A 220 -19.77 -29.39 4.46
C THR A 220 -20.51 -28.59 5.53
N ARG A 221 -20.29 -28.87 6.82
CA ARG A 221 -20.88 -28.09 7.93
C ARG A 221 -20.35 -26.65 8.02
N PHE A 222 -19.22 -26.35 7.37
CA PHE A 222 -18.70 -25.00 7.32
C PHE A 222 -19.43 -24.12 6.28
N ARG A 223 -20.24 -24.71 5.39
CA ARG A 223 -21.06 -23.96 4.43
C ARG A 223 -22.33 -23.42 5.08
N LYS A 224 -22.70 -22.18 4.75
CA LYS A 224 -23.98 -21.58 5.17
C LYS A 224 -25.20 -22.16 4.41
N SER A 225 -25.02 -22.59 3.17
CA SER A 225 -26.06 -23.27 2.37
C SER A 225 -25.49 -24.61 1.87
N ALA A 226 -26.13 -25.72 2.25
CA ALA A 226 -25.71 -27.06 1.89
C ALA A 226 -26.17 -27.50 0.49
N GLN A 227 -26.89 -26.63 -0.26
CA GLN A 227 -27.72 -27.07 -1.40
C GLN A 227 -27.32 -26.56 -2.79
N ASP A 228 -26.40 -25.61 -2.93
CA ASP A 228 -26.00 -25.17 -4.27
C ASP A 228 -24.86 -26.06 -4.79
N SER A 229 -25.24 -27.07 -5.57
CA SER A 229 -24.32 -27.77 -6.46
C SER A 229 -23.58 -26.73 -7.30
N ALA A 230 -22.27 -26.61 -7.09
CA ALA A 230 -21.44 -25.66 -7.82
C ALA A 230 -21.68 -25.83 -9.33
N SER A 231 -22.19 -24.78 -9.98
CA SER A 231 -22.38 -24.82 -11.43
C SER A 231 -21.01 -24.77 -12.13
N ALA A 232 -20.90 -25.30 -13.35
CA ALA A 232 -19.68 -25.16 -14.15
C ALA A 232 -19.27 -23.69 -14.38
N LYS A 233 -20.25 -22.75 -14.36
CA LYS A 233 -19.98 -21.30 -14.42
C LYS A 233 -19.35 -20.76 -13.14
N THR A 234 -19.73 -21.33 -11.99
CA THR A 234 -19.18 -20.97 -10.67
C THR A 234 -17.74 -21.47 -10.52
N GLU A 235 -17.39 -22.62 -11.09
CA GLU A 235 -16.01 -23.12 -11.07
C GLU A 235 -15.03 -22.33 -11.95
N ALA A 236 -15.55 -21.57 -12.92
CA ALA A 236 -14.76 -20.75 -13.83
C ALA A 236 -14.80 -19.24 -13.50
N ALA A 237 -15.42 -18.84 -12.39
CA ALA A 237 -15.48 -17.45 -11.96
C ALA A 237 -14.35 -17.14 -10.95
N PRO A 238 -13.82 -15.90 -10.93
CA PRO A 238 -12.90 -15.48 -9.86
C PRO A 238 -13.55 -15.63 -8.48
N ILE A 239 -12.75 -15.98 -7.48
CA ILE A 239 -13.19 -16.04 -6.08
C ILE A 239 -12.68 -14.83 -5.30
N VAL A 240 -13.32 -14.51 -4.18
CA VAL A 240 -12.85 -13.48 -3.24
C VAL A 240 -12.55 -14.14 -1.90
N LEU A 241 -11.31 -13.99 -1.45
CA LEU A 241 -10.87 -14.38 -0.11
C LEU A 241 -10.49 -13.14 0.70
N HIS A 242 -10.32 -13.29 2.01
CA HIS A 242 -10.02 -12.17 2.89
C HIS A 242 -8.76 -12.41 3.70
N VAL A 243 -8.01 -11.34 3.95
CA VAL A 243 -6.90 -11.31 4.91
C VAL A 243 -7.09 -10.14 5.86
N ASP A 244 -7.21 -10.41 7.16
CA ASP A 244 -7.39 -9.34 8.15
C ASP A 244 -6.06 -8.67 8.49
N TYR A 245 -6.12 -7.43 8.94
CA TYR A 245 -4.98 -6.66 9.45
C TYR A 245 -5.33 -6.00 10.78
N ARG A 246 -4.30 -5.62 11.54
CA ARG A 246 -4.44 -4.80 12.75
C ARG A 246 -4.46 -3.32 12.39
N GLU A 247 -5.30 -2.54 13.05
CA GLU A 247 -5.25 -1.08 12.98
C GLU A 247 -4.17 -0.52 13.93
N PRO A 248 -3.70 0.73 13.72
CA PRO A 248 -3.92 1.57 12.53
C PRO A 248 -3.30 0.98 11.24
N TYR A 249 -3.86 1.34 10.08
CA TYR A 249 -3.43 0.82 8.78
C TYR A 249 -3.50 1.86 7.66
N ARG A 250 -2.33 2.36 7.21
CA ARG A 250 -2.22 3.39 6.15
C ARG A 250 -2.25 2.80 4.74
N PHE A 251 -3.37 2.19 4.38
CA PHE A 251 -3.59 1.61 3.06
C PHE A 251 -3.41 2.65 1.93
N ASP A 252 -3.75 3.90 2.18
CA ASP A 252 -3.58 5.02 1.24
C ASP A 252 -2.10 5.26 0.88
N LEU A 253 -1.21 5.30 1.88
CA LEU A 253 0.24 5.45 1.67
C LEU A 253 0.83 4.22 0.99
N LEU A 254 0.41 3.02 1.44
CA LEU A 254 0.85 1.76 0.85
C LEU A 254 0.46 1.68 -0.64
N LEU A 255 -0.80 1.98 -0.96
CA LEU A 255 -1.30 1.93 -2.33
C LEU A 255 -0.63 2.99 -3.21
N GLY A 256 -0.41 4.21 -2.68
CA GLY A 256 0.36 5.26 -3.37
C GLY A 256 1.81 4.83 -3.64
N PHE A 257 2.45 4.18 -2.68
CA PHE A 257 3.80 3.64 -2.81
C PHE A 257 3.89 2.59 -3.94
N LEU A 258 2.91 1.67 -4.00
CA LEU A 258 2.80 0.67 -5.07
C LEU A 258 2.51 1.31 -6.42
N GLN A 259 1.58 2.29 -6.49
CA GLN A 259 1.23 2.97 -7.73
C GLN A 259 2.43 3.68 -8.38
N MET A 260 3.26 4.35 -7.58
CA MET A 260 4.48 4.99 -8.10
C MET A 260 5.48 4.00 -8.70
N ARG A 261 5.42 2.74 -8.28
CA ARG A 261 6.34 1.65 -8.62
C ARG A 261 5.73 0.60 -9.55
N ALA A 262 4.48 0.77 -9.96
CA ALA A 262 3.77 -0.19 -10.79
C ALA A 262 4.53 -0.46 -12.09
N ILE A 263 4.75 -1.74 -12.41
CA ILE A 263 5.31 -2.16 -13.71
C ILE A 263 4.19 -2.13 -14.74
N GLU A 264 4.36 -1.29 -15.76
CA GLU A 264 3.44 -1.21 -16.91
C GLU A 264 3.28 -2.60 -17.56
N GLY A 265 2.02 -3.05 -17.69
CA GLY A 265 1.69 -4.36 -18.24
C GLY A 265 1.58 -5.49 -17.20
N VAL A 266 2.17 -5.33 -16.00
CA VAL A 266 2.16 -6.36 -14.94
C VAL A 266 1.31 -5.94 -13.75
N GLU A 267 1.31 -4.66 -13.41
CA GLU A 267 0.62 -4.10 -12.24
C GLU A 267 -0.14 -2.82 -12.61
N ALA A 268 -1.24 -2.57 -11.91
CA ALA A 268 -1.96 -1.31 -11.99
C ALA A 268 -2.63 -0.98 -10.65
N VAL A 269 -2.71 0.30 -10.29
CA VAL A 269 -3.69 0.76 -9.31
C VAL A 269 -4.80 1.52 -10.02
N LEU A 270 -6.02 1.02 -9.92
CA LEU A 270 -7.21 1.60 -10.53
C LEU A 270 -8.36 1.55 -9.53
N ASP A 271 -9.11 2.65 -9.45
CA ASP A 271 -10.30 2.77 -8.58
C ASP A 271 -10.05 2.41 -7.10
N GLY A 272 -8.85 2.70 -6.58
CA GLY A 272 -8.46 2.39 -5.21
C GLY A 272 -8.13 0.91 -4.95
N ALA A 273 -8.03 0.10 -6.00
CA ALA A 273 -7.65 -1.31 -5.94
C ALA A 273 -6.28 -1.53 -6.60
N TYR A 274 -5.48 -2.42 -6.02
CA TYR A 274 -4.25 -2.91 -6.63
C TYR A 274 -4.56 -4.14 -7.48
N TRP A 275 -4.04 -4.16 -8.70
CA TRP A 275 -4.18 -5.25 -9.65
C TRP A 275 -2.80 -5.73 -10.06
N ARG A 276 -2.64 -7.05 -10.23
CA ARG A 276 -1.44 -7.60 -10.86
C ARG A 276 -1.71 -8.89 -11.61
N ILE A 277 -0.87 -9.16 -12.61
CA ILE A 277 -0.67 -10.49 -13.15
C ILE A 277 0.25 -11.29 -12.22
N VAL A 278 -0.08 -12.56 -12.03
CA VAL A 278 0.70 -13.52 -11.26
C VAL A 278 0.91 -14.75 -12.13
N ARG A 279 2.14 -15.24 -12.17
CA ARG A 279 2.44 -16.53 -12.78
C ARG A 279 2.20 -17.64 -11.75
N ALA A 280 1.56 -18.70 -12.20
CA ALA A 280 1.35 -19.92 -11.42
C ALA A 280 2.68 -20.64 -11.16
N SER A 281 2.71 -21.51 -10.16
CA SER A 281 3.92 -22.23 -9.76
C SER A 281 4.47 -23.19 -10.81
N ASP A 282 3.66 -23.57 -11.81
CA ASP A 282 4.11 -24.39 -12.94
C ASP A 282 4.95 -23.62 -13.97
N GLY A 283 5.01 -22.29 -13.85
CA GLY A 283 5.76 -21.44 -14.77
C GLY A 283 5.07 -21.17 -16.11
N GLU A 284 3.96 -21.84 -16.42
CA GLU A 284 3.28 -21.77 -17.71
C GLU A 284 2.03 -20.90 -17.65
N ARG A 285 1.20 -21.09 -16.62
CA ARG A 285 -0.06 -20.36 -16.49
C ARG A 285 0.17 -18.99 -15.87
N ALA A 286 -0.60 -18.01 -16.32
CA ALA A 286 -0.70 -16.70 -15.69
C ALA A 286 -2.15 -16.39 -15.38
N GLY A 287 -2.41 -15.92 -14.16
CA GLY A 287 -3.69 -15.38 -13.75
C GLY A 287 -3.52 -13.98 -13.18
N TRP A 288 -4.54 -13.50 -12.49
CA TRP A 288 -4.55 -12.16 -11.94
C TRP A 288 -5.11 -12.12 -10.53
N VAL A 289 -4.65 -11.11 -9.80
CA VAL A 289 -5.10 -10.80 -8.45
C VAL A 289 -5.54 -9.35 -8.38
N LYS A 290 -6.65 -9.09 -7.69
CA LYS A 290 -7.10 -7.76 -7.30
C LYS A 290 -7.16 -7.68 -5.78
N VAL A 291 -6.65 -6.60 -5.20
CA VAL A 291 -6.67 -6.36 -3.75
C VAL A 291 -7.36 -5.04 -3.45
N GLU A 292 -8.38 -5.09 -2.60
CA GLU A 292 -9.18 -3.96 -2.15
C GLU A 292 -9.22 -3.89 -0.63
N ASN A 293 -9.26 -2.67 -0.08
CA ASN A 293 -9.39 -2.48 1.36
C ASN A 293 -10.85 -2.38 1.80
N ASP A 294 -11.20 -3.15 2.84
CA ASP A 294 -12.46 -3.07 3.58
C ASP A 294 -12.16 -2.63 5.03
N PRO A 295 -12.01 -1.32 5.28
CA PRO A 295 -11.67 -0.81 6.61
C PRO A 295 -12.76 -1.08 7.65
N SER A 296 -14.03 -1.19 7.24
CA SER A 296 -15.13 -1.46 8.17
C SER A 296 -15.00 -2.81 8.88
N HIS A 297 -14.30 -3.75 8.26
CA HIS A 297 -14.02 -5.07 8.81
C HIS A 297 -12.53 -5.31 9.09
N ARG A 298 -11.66 -4.29 8.89
CA ARG A 298 -10.20 -4.37 9.05
C ARG A 298 -9.56 -5.50 8.24
N ARG A 299 -9.90 -5.57 6.95
CA ARG A 299 -9.45 -6.65 6.07
C ARG A 299 -9.21 -6.19 4.65
N LEU A 300 -8.45 -6.97 3.91
CA LEU A 300 -8.31 -6.85 2.47
C LEU A 300 -9.14 -7.94 1.79
N ALA A 301 -9.92 -7.55 0.78
CA ALA A 301 -10.55 -8.47 -0.15
C ALA A 301 -9.57 -8.79 -1.28
N VAL A 302 -9.31 -10.08 -1.49
CA VAL A 302 -8.35 -10.60 -2.45
C VAL A 302 -9.13 -11.40 -3.49
N THR A 303 -9.35 -10.81 -4.65
CA THR A 303 -9.97 -11.50 -5.79
C THR A 303 -8.91 -12.27 -6.56
N ILE A 304 -9.12 -13.56 -6.77
CA ILE A 304 -8.17 -14.48 -7.39
C ILE A 304 -8.83 -15.11 -8.62
N SER A 305 -8.13 -15.09 -9.75
CA SER A 305 -8.61 -15.67 -10.99
C SER A 305 -8.54 -17.22 -10.99
N PRO A 306 -9.39 -17.91 -11.79
CA PRO A 306 -9.43 -19.38 -11.84
C PRO A 306 -8.10 -20.06 -12.17
N GLU A 307 -7.25 -19.40 -12.96
CA GLU A 307 -5.94 -19.89 -13.38
C GLU A 307 -5.00 -20.10 -12.18
N LEU A 308 -5.22 -19.39 -11.07
CA LEU A 308 -4.41 -19.43 -9.85
C LEU A 308 -5.03 -20.27 -8.73
N PHE A 309 -6.09 -21.06 -8.99
CA PHE A 309 -6.71 -21.86 -7.92
C PHE A 309 -5.79 -22.93 -7.33
N GLY A 310 -4.80 -23.42 -8.10
CA GLY A 310 -3.75 -24.30 -7.58
C GLY A 310 -2.72 -23.58 -6.72
N ASP A 311 -2.70 -22.25 -6.77
CA ASP A 311 -1.68 -21.37 -6.21
C ASP A 311 -2.23 -20.45 -5.12
N ILE A 312 -3.50 -20.63 -4.70
CA ILE A 312 -4.16 -19.81 -3.67
C ILE A 312 -3.30 -19.63 -2.41
N PRO A 313 -2.67 -20.68 -1.84
CA PRO A 313 -1.82 -20.50 -0.65
C PRO A 313 -0.69 -19.50 -0.88
N SER A 314 -0.01 -19.62 -2.02
CA SER A 314 1.08 -18.74 -2.42
C SER A 314 0.60 -17.32 -2.69
N VAL A 315 -0.52 -17.16 -3.40
CA VAL A 315 -1.15 -15.86 -3.66
C VAL A 315 -1.51 -15.15 -2.35
N LEU A 316 -2.14 -15.86 -1.41
CA LEU A 316 -2.49 -15.28 -0.11
C LEU A 316 -1.25 -14.92 0.70
N ALA A 317 -0.26 -15.82 0.79
CA ALA A 317 0.98 -15.56 1.53
C ALA A 317 1.73 -14.34 0.95
N ARG A 318 1.85 -14.24 -0.37
CA ARG A 318 2.46 -13.10 -1.08
C ARG A 318 1.66 -11.82 -0.91
N THR A 319 0.33 -11.91 -0.89
CA THR A 319 -0.53 -10.76 -0.62
C THR A 319 -0.33 -10.24 0.79
N ARG A 320 -0.29 -11.12 1.80
CA ARG A 320 -0.03 -10.73 3.20
C ARG A 320 1.30 -10.01 3.36
N ARG A 321 2.34 -10.43 2.63
CA ARG A 321 3.65 -9.76 2.62
C ARG A 321 3.64 -8.44 1.86
N LEU A 322 3.11 -8.43 0.63
CA LEU A 322 3.04 -7.21 -0.19
C LEU A 322 2.29 -6.07 0.54
N PHE A 323 1.27 -6.43 1.32
CA PHE A 323 0.47 -5.51 2.10
C PHE A 323 0.84 -5.45 3.60
N ASP A 324 1.84 -6.23 4.02
CA ASP A 324 2.33 -6.31 5.41
C ASP A 324 1.20 -6.51 6.45
N THR A 325 0.22 -7.37 6.15
CA THR A 325 -0.99 -7.52 6.99
C THR A 325 -0.71 -8.16 8.35
N ASP A 326 0.42 -8.85 8.47
CA ASP A 326 0.86 -9.54 9.68
C ASP A 326 1.51 -8.61 10.72
N CYS A 327 1.85 -7.37 10.33
CA CYS A 327 2.42 -6.35 11.19
C CYS A 327 1.59 -6.12 12.47
N VAL A 328 2.30 -5.79 13.55
CA VAL A 328 1.75 -5.33 14.83
C VAL A 328 2.13 -3.86 14.99
N PRO A 329 1.28 -2.91 14.56
CA PRO A 329 1.64 -1.50 14.47
C PRO A 329 2.15 -0.90 15.78
N GLY A 330 1.50 -1.23 16.90
CA GLY A 330 1.91 -0.69 18.19
C GLY A 330 3.26 -1.23 18.69
N ALA A 331 3.67 -2.44 18.29
CA ALA A 331 5.01 -2.95 18.61
C ALA A 331 6.09 -2.20 17.81
N VAL A 332 5.80 -1.87 16.54
CA VAL A 332 6.67 -1.03 15.71
C VAL A 332 6.77 0.38 16.29
N GLU A 333 5.64 0.97 16.66
CA GLU A 333 5.59 2.32 17.23
C GLU A 333 6.37 2.42 18.55
N GLN A 334 6.21 1.44 19.46
CA GLN A 334 6.99 1.37 20.69
C GLN A 334 8.49 1.17 20.41
N GLY A 335 8.84 0.26 19.48
CA GLY A 335 10.23 -0.04 19.14
C GLY A 335 10.96 1.08 18.39
N LEU A 336 10.24 2.05 17.82
CA LEU A 336 10.80 3.21 17.12
C LEU A 336 10.77 4.50 17.97
N ALA A 337 10.55 4.42 19.28
CA ALA A 337 10.55 5.59 20.15
C ALA A 337 11.83 6.45 20.00
N ASP A 338 13.01 5.83 20.03
CA ASP A 338 14.30 6.50 19.83
C ASP A 338 14.44 7.14 18.44
N PHE A 339 13.89 6.51 17.41
CA PHE A 339 13.86 7.07 16.05
C PHE A 339 13.04 8.35 16.01
N TYR A 340 11.86 8.38 16.62
CA TYR A 340 11.01 9.57 16.64
C TYR A 340 11.62 10.71 17.44
N GLU A 341 12.32 10.41 18.53
CA GLU A 341 13.04 11.40 19.33
C GLU A 341 14.17 12.07 18.52
N HIS A 342 14.96 11.28 17.78
CA HIS A 342 16.12 11.79 17.04
C HIS A 342 15.79 12.34 15.64
N ALA A 343 14.91 11.67 14.90
CA ALA A 343 14.54 12.08 13.54
C ALA A 343 13.39 13.10 13.55
N GLY A 344 12.59 13.14 14.61
CA GLY A 344 11.49 14.09 14.79
C GLY A 344 10.11 13.48 14.57
N GLU A 345 9.12 14.07 15.26
CA GLU A 345 7.74 13.58 15.33
C GLU A 345 7.03 13.54 13.96
N THR A 346 7.48 14.35 12.99
CA THR A 346 6.94 14.32 11.61
C THR A 346 7.06 12.96 10.95
N TYR A 347 8.04 12.12 11.36
CA TYR A 347 8.20 10.76 10.85
C TYR A 347 7.37 9.71 11.59
N ARG A 348 6.65 10.08 12.66
CA ARG A 348 5.71 9.18 13.33
C ARG A 348 4.42 9.07 12.52
N ILE A 349 4.31 7.96 11.79
CA ILE A 349 3.15 7.65 10.95
C ILE A 349 2.48 6.39 11.53
N PRO A 350 1.40 6.53 12.33
CA PRO A 350 0.71 5.39 12.90
C PRO A 350 0.21 4.44 11.81
N GLY A 351 0.52 3.16 11.94
CA GLY A 351 0.09 2.14 10.98
C GLY A 351 0.87 2.13 9.66
N ILE A 352 2.08 2.70 9.65
CA ILE A 352 3.04 2.53 8.55
C ILE A 352 3.33 1.03 8.33
N ARG A 353 3.58 0.67 7.07
CA ARG A 353 3.79 -0.70 6.62
C ARG A 353 5.01 -0.77 5.72
N VAL A 354 5.58 -1.98 5.59
CA VAL A 354 6.66 -2.25 4.63
C VAL A 354 6.08 -3.00 3.43
N PRO A 355 5.82 -2.35 2.28
CA PRO A 355 5.19 -3.03 1.15
C PRO A 355 6.21 -3.97 0.51
N CYS A 356 6.25 -5.25 0.88
CA CYS A 356 7.24 -6.20 0.40
C CYS A 356 7.00 -6.58 -1.08
N ALA A 357 7.69 -7.62 -1.55
CA ALA A 357 7.61 -8.11 -2.92
C ALA A 357 6.60 -9.24 -3.03
N PHE A 358 5.89 -9.27 -4.15
CA PHE A 358 5.10 -10.44 -4.52
C PHE A 358 5.98 -11.58 -5.07
N ASP A 359 7.11 -11.24 -5.71
CA ASP A 359 8.11 -12.16 -6.21
C ASP A 359 9.51 -11.58 -5.98
N GLY A 360 10.42 -12.38 -5.42
CA GLY A 360 11.73 -11.88 -4.99
C GLY A 360 12.70 -11.64 -6.14
N PHE A 361 12.65 -12.46 -7.20
CA PHE A 361 13.47 -12.23 -8.39
C PHE A 361 13.03 -10.97 -9.13
N GLU A 362 11.72 -10.77 -9.25
CA GLU A 362 11.14 -9.53 -9.75
C GLU A 362 11.64 -8.33 -8.93
N MET A 363 11.66 -8.43 -7.60
CA MET A 363 12.14 -7.34 -6.73
C MET A 363 13.64 -7.08 -6.86
N ALA A 364 14.47 -8.13 -6.92
CA ALA A 364 15.91 -7.98 -7.12
C ALA A 364 16.21 -7.33 -8.48
N THR A 365 15.48 -7.72 -9.52
CA THR A 365 15.55 -7.09 -10.85
C THR A 365 15.17 -5.61 -10.76
N ARG A 366 14.04 -5.27 -10.13
CA ARG A 366 13.63 -3.87 -9.91
C ARG A 366 14.69 -3.07 -9.15
N ALA A 367 15.30 -3.66 -8.12
CA ALA A 367 16.34 -3.02 -7.32
C ALA A 367 17.57 -2.65 -8.17
N ILE A 368 18.02 -3.57 -9.03
CA ILE A 368 19.13 -3.34 -9.96
C ILE A 368 18.76 -2.28 -11.00
N LEU A 369 17.56 -2.39 -11.61
CA LEU A 369 17.10 -1.43 -12.61
C LEU A 369 17.00 -0.01 -12.03
N GLY A 370 16.59 0.12 -10.77
CA GLY A 370 16.43 1.40 -10.07
C GLY A 370 17.71 2.05 -9.56
N GLN A 371 18.88 1.42 -9.68
CA GLN A 371 20.13 1.99 -9.23
C GLN A 371 20.38 3.37 -9.89
N GLN A 372 20.70 4.39 -9.09
CA GLN A 372 21.13 5.72 -9.55
C GLN A 372 20.15 6.45 -10.51
N ILE A 373 18.89 6.04 -10.58
CA ILE A 373 17.86 6.69 -11.41
C ILE A 373 16.60 6.96 -10.58
N THR A 374 15.66 7.73 -11.13
CA THR A 374 14.40 8.01 -10.45
C THR A 374 13.50 6.76 -10.41
N VAL A 375 12.59 6.71 -9.42
CA VAL A 375 11.59 5.63 -9.33
C VAL A 375 10.79 5.50 -10.62
N LYS A 376 10.34 6.61 -11.22
CA LYS A 376 9.58 6.57 -12.48
C LYS A 376 10.40 5.98 -13.63
N ALA A 377 11.68 6.35 -13.76
CA ALA A 377 12.56 5.80 -14.79
C ALA A 377 12.79 4.29 -14.59
N ALA A 378 12.96 3.85 -13.33
CA ALA A 378 13.09 2.45 -12.96
C ALA A 378 11.84 1.64 -13.34
N SER A 379 10.64 2.12 -12.99
CA SER A 379 9.37 1.47 -13.32
C SER A 379 9.17 1.37 -14.84
N THR A 380 9.53 2.43 -15.59
CA THR A 380 9.46 2.41 -17.06
C THR A 380 10.43 1.37 -17.66
N LEU A 381 11.65 1.27 -17.14
CA LEU A 381 12.62 0.28 -17.62
C LEU A 381 12.15 -1.15 -17.29
N ALA A 382 11.60 -1.37 -16.10
CA ALA A 382 11.02 -2.64 -15.69
C ALA A 382 9.82 -3.05 -16.58
N GLY A 383 8.98 -2.09 -17.01
CA GLY A 383 7.90 -2.34 -17.99
C GLY A 383 8.40 -2.80 -19.35
N ARG A 384 9.53 -2.25 -19.84
CA ARG A 384 10.15 -2.72 -21.09
C ARG A 384 10.73 -4.12 -20.95
N VAL A 385 11.41 -4.40 -19.83
CA VAL A 385 11.93 -5.75 -19.52
C VAL A 385 10.77 -6.76 -19.44
N ALA A 386 9.67 -6.42 -18.78
CA ALA A 386 8.50 -7.28 -18.70
C ALA A 386 7.87 -7.55 -20.06
N ARG A 387 7.83 -6.55 -20.96
CA ARG A 387 7.31 -6.72 -22.31
C ARG A 387 8.19 -7.62 -23.19
N GLU A 388 9.51 -7.46 -23.07
CA GLU A 388 10.50 -8.17 -23.90
C GLU A 388 10.75 -9.61 -23.44
N PHE A 389 10.84 -9.84 -22.14
CA PHE A 389 11.18 -11.15 -21.57
C PHE A 389 9.98 -11.87 -20.95
N GLY A 390 8.85 -11.19 -20.75
CA GLY A 390 7.71 -11.71 -20.01
C GLY A 390 6.74 -12.48 -20.89
N THR A 391 5.90 -13.27 -20.22
CA THR A 391 4.86 -14.05 -20.90
C THR A 391 3.66 -13.16 -21.18
N GLN A 392 3.33 -12.95 -22.45
CA GLN A 392 2.15 -12.16 -22.83
C GLN A 392 0.87 -12.86 -22.36
N THR A 393 -0.03 -12.11 -21.75
CA THR A 393 -1.32 -12.61 -21.25
C THR A 393 -2.40 -11.55 -21.36
N LYS A 394 -3.67 -11.96 -21.35
CA LYS A 394 -4.80 -11.03 -21.35
C LYS A 394 -5.37 -10.93 -19.94
N GLY A 395 -5.04 -9.85 -19.24
CA GLY A 395 -5.63 -9.54 -17.95
C GLY A 395 -7.11 -9.14 -18.04
N PRO A 396 -7.77 -8.98 -16.88
CA PRO A 396 -9.18 -8.58 -16.80
C PRO A 396 -9.40 -7.09 -17.18
N ILE A 397 -8.31 -6.32 -17.25
CA ILE A 397 -8.28 -4.89 -17.58
C ILE A 397 -7.20 -4.61 -18.63
N PRO A 398 -7.33 -3.57 -19.46
CA PRO A 398 -6.38 -3.27 -20.54
C PRO A 398 -4.93 -3.03 -20.10
N GLU A 399 -4.71 -2.56 -18.88
CA GLU A 399 -3.38 -2.24 -18.32
C GLU A 399 -2.55 -3.49 -18.00
N LEU A 400 -3.17 -4.68 -17.95
CA LEU A 400 -2.54 -5.94 -17.58
C LEU A 400 -2.36 -6.83 -18.82
N THR A 401 -1.13 -6.90 -19.33
CA THR A 401 -0.79 -7.48 -20.63
C THR A 401 0.31 -8.54 -20.58
N CYS A 402 1.06 -8.67 -19.47
CA CYS A 402 2.12 -9.67 -19.36
C CYS A 402 2.37 -10.10 -17.91
N ALA A 403 2.86 -11.31 -17.73
CA ALA A 403 3.49 -11.75 -16.48
C ALA A 403 4.97 -11.34 -16.50
N PHE A 404 5.47 -10.78 -15.40
CA PHE A 404 6.88 -10.43 -15.25
C PHE A 404 7.78 -11.65 -15.54
N PRO A 405 8.97 -11.56 -16.15
CA PRO A 405 9.72 -12.75 -16.60
C PRO A 405 10.21 -13.67 -15.47
N LEU A 406 10.45 -14.95 -15.78
CA LEU A 406 11.10 -15.90 -14.88
C LEU A 406 12.63 -15.75 -14.88
N PRO A 407 13.36 -16.22 -13.84
CA PRO A 407 14.82 -16.28 -13.85
C PRO A 407 15.39 -16.98 -15.09
N GLN A 408 14.77 -18.08 -15.52
CA GLN A 408 15.19 -18.85 -16.70
C GLN A 408 15.33 -17.99 -17.96
N ALA A 409 14.48 -16.98 -18.14
CA ALA A 409 14.51 -16.09 -19.31
C ALA A 409 15.80 -15.25 -19.41
N PHE A 410 16.53 -15.11 -18.31
CA PHE A 410 17.78 -14.34 -18.23
C PHE A 410 19.04 -15.21 -18.19
N CYS A 411 18.89 -16.53 -18.30
CA CYS A 411 20.04 -17.44 -18.28
C CYS A 411 20.68 -17.64 -19.65
N ALA A 412 19.95 -17.34 -20.73
CA ALA A 412 20.43 -17.43 -22.11
C ALA A 412 21.64 -16.50 -22.38
N ASP A 413 22.53 -16.91 -23.28
CA ASP A 413 23.77 -16.18 -23.57
C ASP A 413 23.54 -14.80 -24.21
N ASP A 414 22.43 -14.64 -24.94
CA ASP A 414 22.01 -13.39 -25.59
C ASP A 414 21.23 -12.45 -24.65
N ALA A 415 20.83 -12.91 -23.46
CA ALA A 415 20.01 -12.13 -22.54
C ALA A 415 20.61 -10.76 -22.17
N PRO A 416 21.93 -10.62 -21.90
CA PRO A 416 22.53 -9.30 -21.65
C PRO A 416 22.41 -8.33 -22.84
N ALA A 417 22.52 -8.83 -24.08
CA ALA A 417 22.40 -8.02 -25.29
C ALA A 417 20.96 -7.53 -25.47
N ARG A 418 19.98 -8.43 -25.33
CA ARG A 418 18.54 -8.11 -25.38
C ARG A 418 18.12 -7.13 -24.27
N LEU A 419 18.68 -7.28 -23.06
CA LEU A 419 18.51 -6.28 -21.99
C LEU A 419 19.07 -4.91 -22.40
N GLY A 420 20.20 -4.89 -23.11
CA GLY A 420 20.78 -3.69 -23.72
C GLY A 420 19.83 -2.98 -24.69
N GLU A 421 19.15 -3.73 -25.56
CA GLU A 421 18.21 -3.20 -26.56
C GLU A 421 17.02 -2.48 -25.92
N VAL A 422 16.56 -2.93 -24.75
CA VAL A 422 15.49 -2.26 -24.00
C VAL A 422 15.98 -1.11 -23.10
N GLY A 423 17.28 -0.83 -23.11
CA GLY A 423 17.91 0.31 -22.44
C GLY A 423 18.53 0.00 -21.07
N VAL A 424 18.77 -1.28 -20.75
CA VAL A 424 19.48 -1.67 -19.53
C VAL A 424 20.99 -1.64 -19.80
N ILE A 425 21.74 -0.85 -19.02
CA ILE A 425 23.19 -0.77 -19.17
C ILE A 425 23.87 -2.11 -18.88
N ALA A 426 24.99 -2.39 -19.55
CA ALA A 426 25.70 -3.68 -19.49
C ALA A 426 25.96 -4.18 -18.07
N GLN A 427 26.39 -3.31 -17.15
CA GLN A 427 26.65 -3.72 -15.76
C GLN A 427 25.38 -4.23 -15.06
N ARG A 428 24.23 -3.57 -15.26
CA ARG A 428 22.94 -3.98 -14.67
C ARG A 428 22.42 -5.25 -15.33
N ALA A 429 22.55 -5.34 -16.65
CA ALA A 429 22.15 -6.52 -17.40
C ALA A 429 22.90 -7.77 -16.92
N ASN A 430 24.22 -7.65 -16.76
CA ASN A 430 25.05 -8.73 -16.24
C ASN A 430 24.70 -9.10 -14.79
N ALA A 431 24.39 -8.13 -13.93
CA ALA A 431 23.97 -8.40 -12.56
C ALA A 431 22.63 -9.17 -12.50
N ILE A 432 21.65 -8.79 -13.33
CA ILE A 432 20.35 -9.50 -13.43
C ILE A 432 20.56 -10.95 -13.89
N CYS A 433 21.36 -11.15 -14.94
CA CYS A 433 21.67 -12.49 -15.45
C CYS A 433 22.45 -13.34 -14.42
N ALA A 434 23.34 -12.71 -13.63
CA ALA A 434 24.08 -13.40 -12.58
C ALA A 434 23.17 -13.86 -11.42
N ILE A 435 22.21 -13.02 -11.01
CA ILE A 435 21.18 -13.44 -10.04
C ILE A 435 20.37 -14.62 -10.60
N ALA A 436 19.90 -14.51 -11.84
CA ALA A 436 19.10 -15.55 -12.48
C ALA A 436 19.84 -16.90 -12.50
N ARG A 437 21.11 -16.91 -12.90
CA ARG A 437 21.95 -18.12 -12.91
C ARG A 437 22.20 -18.68 -11.51
N ALA A 438 22.42 -17.82 -10.52
CA ALA A 438 22.58 -18.25 -9.13
C ALA A 438 21.28 -18.88 -8.58
N MET A 439 20.11 -18.40 -9.01
CA MET A 439 18.83 -19.03 -8.67
C MET A 439 18.64 -20.38 -9.34
N GLU A 440 18.95 -20.50 -10.64
CA GLU A 440 18.90 -21.80 -11.34
C GLU A 440 19.87 -22.82 -10.75
N ALA A 441 21.02 -22.36 -10.24
CA ALA A 441 21.99 -23.20 -9.54
C ALA A 441 21.58 -23.53 -8.09
N GLY A 442 20.51 -22.94 -7.56
CA GLY A 442 20.07 -23.11 -6.17
C GLY A 442 20.97 -22.42 -5.13
N GLU A 443 21.82 -21.48 -5.55
CA GLU A 443 22.71 -20.71 -4.69
C GLU A 443 22.04 -19.46 -4.08
N LEU A 444 20.95 -19.00 -4.69
CA LEU A 444 20.08 -17.93 -4.22
C LEU A 444 18.62 -18.38 -4.33
N THR A 445 17.80 -18.01 -3.36
CA THR A 445 16.36 -18.32 -3.39
C THR A 445 15.49 -17.09 -3.61
N LEU A 446 15.91 -15.92 -3.09
CA LEU A 446 15.12 -14.68 -3.06
C LEU A 446 13.71 -14.88 -2.49
N HIS A 447 13.59 -15.68 -1.44
CA HIS A 447 12.31 -16.02 -0.84
C HIS A 447 12.35 -15.84 0.69
N PRO A 448 11.25 -15.41 1.34
CA PRO A 448 11.14 -15.40 2.80
C PRO A 448 11.41 -16.78 3.43
N GLY A 449 12.04 -16.77 4.58
CA GLY A 449 13.45 -17.09 4.62
C GLY A 449 14.05 -18.23 3.79
N ALA A 450 15.11 -17.83 3.13
CA ALA A 450 16.36 -18.55 3.24
C ALA A 450 17.19 -18.01 4.41
N ASP A 451 18.37 -18.57 4.59
CA ASP A 451 19.41 -18.01 5.45
C ASP A 451 19.81 -16.61 4.95
N LEU A 452 19.30 -15.57 5.62
CA LEU A 452 19.50 -14.17 5.23
C LEU A 452 20.99 -13.78 5.22
N VAL A 453 21.82 -14.39 6.06
CA VAL A 453 23.26 -14.09 6.11
C VAL A 453 23.94 -14.65 4.87
N ALA A 454 23.64 -15.91 4.53
CA ALA A 454 24.17 -16.55 3.31
C ALA A 454 23.67 -15.84 2.05
N GLU A 455 22.39 -15.51 1.98
CA GLU A 455 21.76 -14.78 0.87
C GLU A 455 22.37 -13.39 0.69
N ALA A 456 22.56 -12.63 1.77
CA ALA A 456 23.18 -11.30 1.73
C ALA A 456 24.63 -11.37 1.23
N ALA A 457 25.41 -12.34 1.74
CA ALA A 457 26.79 -12.56 1.30
C ALA A 457 26.85 -12.94 -0.18
N ARG A 458 25.95 -13.82 -0.64
CA ARG A 458 25.90 -14.24 -2.04
C ARG A 458 25.49 -13.09 -2.96
N LEU A 459 24.46 -12.33 -2.62
CA LEU A 459 24.06 -11.12 -3.36
C LEU A 459 25.20 -10.11 -3.45
N GLY A 460 25.88 -9.83 -2.33
CA GLY A 460 27.01 -8.90 -2.28
C GLY A 460 28.24 -9.34 -3.07
N SER A 461 28.38 -10.64 -3.36
CA SER A 461 29.46 -11.17 -4.21
C SER A 461 29.25 -10.91 -5.70
N ILE A 462 28.04 -10.58 -6.13
CA ILE A 462 27.71 -10.33 -7.54
C ILE A 462 28.18 -8.93 -7.94
N ARG A 463 29.03 -8.86 -8.97
CA ARG A 463 29.54 -7.59 -9.49
C ARG A 463 28.39 -6.68 -9.95
N GLY A 464 28.32 -5.48 -9.38
CA GLY A 464 27.25 -4.50 -9.65
C GLY A 464 26.15 -4.47 -8.59
N ILE A 465 26.21 -5.34 -7.58
CA ILE A 465 25.34 -5.31 -6.41
C ILE A 465 26.17 -4.78 -5.23
N GLY A 466 25.79 -3.61 -4.72
CA GLY A 466 26.38 -3.02 -3.52
C GLY A 466 25.48 -3.20 -2.30
N ASP A 467 25.98 -2.81 -1.13
CA ASP A 467 25.27 -2.93 0.16
C ASP A 467 23.85 -2.32 0.13
N TRP A 468 23.67 -1.15 -0.48
CA TRP A 468 22.32 -0.57 -0.66
C TRP A 468 21.36 -1.53 -1.38
N THR A 469 21.79 -2.20 -2.44
CA THR A 469 20.95 -3.15 -3.17
C THR A 469 20.69 -4.40 -2.32
N VAL A 470 21.69 -4.90 -1.60
CA VAL A 470 21.52 -6.03 -0.67
C VAL A 470 20.47 -5.70 0.39
N GLN A 471 20.63 -4.60 1.12
CA GLN A 471 19.69 -4.18 2.18
C GLN A 471 18.28 -3.92 1.63
N TYR A 472 18.18 -3.31 0.44
CA TYR A 472 16.87 -3.10 -0.20
C TYR A 472 16.20 -4.42 -0.60
N VAL A 473 16.96 -5.40 -1.09
CA VAL A 473 16.44 -6.73 -1.41
C VAL A 473 16.07 -7.50 -0.14
N LEU A 474 16.87 -7.45 0.93
CA LEU A 474 16.51 -8.00 2.24
C LEU A 474 15.19 -7.41 2.75
N MET A 475 15.08 -6.09 2.75
CA MET A 475 13.88 -5.36 3.15
C MET A 475 12.65 -5.81 2.35
N ARG A 476 12.75 -5.84 1.02
CA ARG A 476 11.58 -5.93 0.13
C ARG A 476 11.28 -7.36 -0.32
N ALA A 477 12.29 -8.18 -0.60
CA ALA A 477 12.11 -9.54 -1.11
C ALA A 477 12.00 -10.59 0.01
N TYR A 478 12.75 -10.40 1.10
CA TYR A 478 12.83 -11.37 2.21
C TYR A 478 11.92 -11.04 3.38
N ASP A 479 11.19 -9.91 3.33
CA ASP A 479 10.34 -9.45 4.42
C ASP A 479 11.15 -9.16 5.71
N TYR A 480 12.38 -8.64 5.56
CA TYR A 480 13.27 -8.37 6.68
C TYR A 480 12.93 -7.01 7.33
N PRO A 481 12.44 -6.97 8.58
CA PRO A 481 11.98 -5.74 9.23
C PRO A 481 13.14 -4.84 9.72
N ASP A 482 14.37 -5.34 9.69
CA ASP A 482 15.54 -4.69 10.28
C ASP A 482 16.61 -4.27 9.24
N ALA A 483 16.22 -4.10 7.98
CA ALA A 483 17.10 -3.58 6.95
C ALA A 483 17.26 -2.05 7.11
N PHE A 484 18.48 -1.55 6.89
CA PHE A 484 18.75 -0.11 6.92
C PHE A 484 19.59 0.32 5.71
N LEU A 485 19.28 1.50 5.15
CA LEU A 485 19.88 1.97 3.91
C LEU A 485 20.56 3.34 4.10
N PRO A 486 21.72 3.41 4.77
CA PRO A 486 22.36 4.68 5.13
C PRO A 486 22.86 5.50 3.93
N THR A 487 23.00 4.88 2.76
CA THR A 487 23.39 5.58 1.53
C THR A 487 22.20 5.99 0.65
N ASP A 488 20.98 5.60 1.01
CA ASP A 488 19.77 5.86 0.24
C ASP A 488 19.48 7.36 0.11
N TYR A 489 18.96 7.76 -1.05
CA TYR A 489 18.69 9.17 -1.32
C TYR A 489 17.54 9.71 -0.45
N GLY A 490 16.48 8.92 -0.21
CA GLY A 490 15.38 9.31 0.65
C GLY A 490 15.79 9.41 2.12
N VAL A 491 16.62 8.49 2.61
CA VAL A 491 17.18 8.55 3.97
C VAL A 491 18.08 9.78 4.14
N LYS A 492 18.93 10.08 3.16
CA LYS A 492 19.75 11.30 3.18
C LYS A 492 18.94 12.59 3.10
N LEU A 493 17.80 12.59 2.43
CA LEU A 493 16.92 13.76 2.43
C LEU A 493 16.26 13.98 3.79
N ALA A 494 15.91 12.88 4.48
CA ALA A 494 15.34 12.95 5.82
C ALA A 494 16.33 13.43 6.88
N LEU A 495 17.61 13.07 6.74
CA LEU A 495 18.69 13.39 7.66
C LEU A 495 19.92 13.93 6.89
N PRO A 496 19.85 15.17 6.34
CA PRO A 496 20.82 15.70 5.36
C PRO A 496 22.21 15.97 5.91
N ASP A 497 22.33 16.22 7.22
CA ASP A 497 23.58 16.62 7.86
C ASP A 497 24.44 15.42 8.30
N MET A 498 23.94 14.19 8.14
CA MET A 498 24.60 12.98 8.63
C MET A 498 25.26 12.16 7.50
N LYS A 499 26.48 11.68 7.77
CA LYS A 499 27.19 10.77 6.88
C LYS A 499 26.66 9.33 7.05
N PRO A 500 26.83 8.45 6.05
CA PRO A 500 26.34 7.07 6.13
C PRO A 500 26.79 6.28 7.38
N ARG A 501 28.03 6.48 7.85
CA ARG A 501 28.53 5.82 9.07
C ARG A 501 27.84 6.33 10.34
N GLU A 502 27.49 7.61 10.38
CA GLU A 502 26.79 8.23 11.50
C GLU A 502 25.33 7.75 11.52
N LEU A 503 24.70 7.69 10.34
CA LEU A 503 23.35 7.11 10.16
C LEU A 503 23.29 5.65 10.60
N GLU A 504 24.29 4.83 10.22
CA GLU A 504 24.33 3.43 10.64
C GLU A 504 24.48 3.30 12.16
N LYS A 505 25.29 4.16 12.81
CA LYS A 505 25.41 4.16 14.26
C LYS A 505 24.12 4.63 14.94
N LEU A 506 23.50 5.68 14.41
CA LEU A 506 22.25 6.23 14.91
C LEU A 506 21.10 5.21 14.82
N SER A 507 21.10 4.35 13.80
CA SER A 507 20.00 3.41 13.61
C SER A 507 20.05 2.18 14.50
N GLN A 508 21.16 1.90 15.20
CA GLN A 508 21.29 0.68 16.01
C GLN A 508 20.21 0.50 17.09
N PRO A 509 19.77 1.55 17.82
CA PRO A 509 18.68 1.44 18.79
C PRO A 509 17.30 1.17 18.16
N TRP A 510 17.12 1.39 16.84
CA TRP A 510 15.84 1.20 16.15
C TRP A 510 15.58 -0.27 15.78
N ARG A 511 16.53 -1.17 16.08
CA ARG A 511 16.38 -2.60 15.86
C ARG A 511 15.24 -3.16 16.72
N PRO A 512 14.46 -4.12 16.22
CA PRO A 512 14.57 -4.78 14.90
C PRO A 512 13.71 -4.11 13.80
N TRP A 513 13.36 -2.82 13.92
CA TRP A 513 12.33 -2.17 13.10
C TRP A 513 12.89 -1.14 12.11
N ARG A 514 14.18 -1.22 11.77
CA ARG A 514 14.84 -0.24 10.88
C ARG A 514 14.19 -0.11 9.51
N SER A 515 13.58 -1.17 8.96
CA SER A 515 12.85 -1.10 7.69
C SER A 515 11.62 -0.19 7.78
N TYR A 516 10.93 -0.18 8.94
CA TYR A 516 9.78 0.69 9.18
C TYR A 516 10.23 2.15 9.33
N ALA A 517 11.36 2.42 9.98
CA ALA A 517 11.95 3.77 10.04
C ALA A 517 12.27 4.30 8.64
N VAL A 518 12.83 3.45 7.76
CA VAL A 518 13.07 3.81 6.34
C VAL A 518 11.75 4.13 5.63
N MET A 519 10.71 3.32 5.82
CA MET A 519 9.39 3.58 5.22
C MET A 519 8.76 4.89 5.71
N SER A 520 8.90 5.20 7.01
CA SER A 520 8.49 6.49 7.58
C SER A 520 9.22 7.65 6.90
N MET A 521 10.55 7.59 6.79
CA MET A 521 11.35 8.62 6.11
C MET A 521 10.95 8.79 4.64
N TRP A 522 10.66 7.71 3.92
CA TRP A 522 10.22 7.79 2.51
C TRP A 522 8.80 8.32 2.33
N SER A 523 7.97 8.26 3.36
CA SER A 523 6.55 8.65 3.29
C SER A 523 6.34 10.13 3.58
N VAL A 524 7.32 10.80 4.19
CA VAL A 524 7.30 12.24 4.42
C VAL A 524 7.88 12.97 3.21
N PRO A 525 7.22 14.01 2.67
CA PRO A 525 7.79 14.85 1.62
C PRO A 525 9.02 15.61 2.10
N HIS A 526 10.09 15.59 1.31
CA HIS A 526 11.33 16.31 1.61
C HIS A 526 11.55 17.47 0.64
N GLU A 527 11.94 18.62 1.16
CA GLU A 527 12.45 19.71 0.33
C GLU A 527 13.80 19.31 -0.30
N LYS A 528 13.96 19.55 -1.60
CA LYS A 528 15.26 19.30 -2.25
C LYS A 528 16.27 20.32 -1.73
N PRO A 529 17.48 19.91 -1.32
CA PRO A 529 18.51 20.86 -0.91
C PRO A 529 18.78 21.85 -2.05
N LYS A 530 18.66 23.15 -1.76
CA LYS A 530 18.99 24.22 -2.70
C LYS A 530 20.44 24.01 -3.13
N LYS A 531 20.68 23.79 -4.44
CA LYS A 531 22.04 23.70 -4.99
C LYS A 531 22.80 24.95 -4.55
N SER A 532 23.79 24.80 -3.68
CA SER A 532 24.70 25.89 -3.33
C SER A 532 25.35 26.36 -4.63
N THR A 533 25.11 27.63 -4.99
CA THR A 533 25.86 28.30 -6.04
C THR A 533 27.36 28.17 -5.73
N PRO A 534 28.20 27.79 -6.70
CA PRO A 534 29.63 27.74 -6.46
C PRO A 534 30.11 29.13 -6.06
N LYS A 535 30.66 29.28 -4.85
CA LYS A 535 31.42 30.47 -4.46
C LYS A 535 32.61 30.57 -5.40
N THR A 536 32.50 31.41 -6.41
CA THR A 536 33.61 31.80 -7.28
C THR A 536 34.42 32.85 -6.52
N GLU A 537 35.29 32.40 -5.63
CA GLU A 537 36.43 33.22 -5.21
C GLU A 537 37.38 33.36 -6.40
N LYS A 538 37.56 34.61 -6.81
CA LYS A 538 38.44 35.03 -7.92
C LYS A 538 39.91 34.78 -7.56
N GLY A 539 40.43 33.63 -7.96
CA GLY A 539 41.87 33.42 -8.13
C GLY A 539 42.32 33.86 -9.53
N LYS A 540 43.03 35.00 -9.62
CA LYS A 540 43.70 35.48 -10.85
C LYS A 540 44.74 34.45 -11.31
N GLY A 541 44.63 33.96 -12.55
CA GLY A 541 45.63 33.06 -13.13
C GLY A 541 45.49 32.79 -14.63
N LYS A 542 46.03 33.71 -15.43
CA LYS A 542 46.54 33.59 -16.82
C LYS A 542 45.84 32.64 -17.82
N ARG A 543 45.16 33.28 -18.79
CA ARG A 543 44.83 32.77 -20.14
C ARG A 543 46.07 32.28 -20.90
N LYS A 544 45.92 31.19 -21.65
CA LYS A 544 46.62 30.94 -22.93
C LYS A 544 45.60 30.47 -23.97
N ALA A 545 45.77 30.99 -25.18
CA ALA A 545 44.84 30.97 -26.30
C ALA A 545 45.20 29.92 -27.35
N ARG A 546 44.19 29.43 -28.08
CA ARG A 546 44.15 28.98 -29.50
C ARG A 546 42.88 28.15 -29.71
N ALA A 547 42.17 28.16 -30.83
CA ALA A 547 42.04 29.00 -32.01
C ALA A 547 40.73 28.55 -32.69
N GLU A 548 39.99 29.49 -33.26
CA GLU A 548 38.82 29.23 -34.11
C GLU A 548 39.26 28.97 -35.56
N SER A 549 38.58 28.08 -36.27
CA SER A 549 37.99 28.43 -37.57
C SER A 549 36.95 27.41 -38.06
N PRO A 550 36.00 27.84 -38.90
CA PRO A 550 34.68 27.24 -39.08
C PRO A 550 34.51 26.58 -40.46
N LEU A 551 33.34 26.00 -40.74
CA LEU A 551 32.76 25.95 -42.09
C LEU A 551 31.24 25.77 -42.02
N ALA A 552 30.58 26.55 -42.87
CA ALA A 552 29.14 26.75 -43.02
C ALA A 552 28.50 25.72 -43.96
N ASN A 553 27.16 25.63 -43.94
CA ASN A 553 26.40 25.71 -45.18
C ASN A 553 24.93 26.13 -44.99
N THR A 554 24.49 26.93 -45.96
CA THR A 554 23.26 27.71 -46.10
C THR A 554 22.31 27.10 -47.15
N ALA A 555 21.00 27.39 -47.06
CA ALA A 555 20.03 27.69 -48.15
C ALA A 555 18.60 27.68 -47.54
N ASP A 556 17.88 28.81 -47.42
CA ASP A 556 17.05 29.56 -48.42
C ASP A 556 15.79 28.82 -48.91
N ALA A 557 14.62 29.40 -49.22
CA ALA A 557 13.94 30.70 -49.02
C ALA A 557 12.50 30.55 -49.65
N ALA A 558 11.44 31.18 -49.13
CA ALA A 558 10.59 32.23 -49.77
C ALA A 558 9.12 31.73 -49.93
N ALA A 559 8.05 32.33 -49.39
CA ALA A 559 7.38 33.65 -49.55
C ALA A 559 6.16 33.64 -50.52
N ALA A 560 4.96 34.04 -50.04
CA ALA A 560 3.93 34.82 -50.76
C ALA A 560 2.66 35.05 -49.89
N GLU A 561 2.00 36.20 -50.08
CA GLU A 561 1.08 36.91 -49.16
C GLU A 561 -0.18 37.43 -49.90
N LYS A 562 -1.22 37.84 -49.14
CA LYS A 562 -2.45 38.64 -49.48
C LYS A 562 -3.67 37.85 -49.97
N THR A 563 -4.93 38.11 -49.59
CA THR A 563 -5.68 39.36 -49.24
C THR A 563 -6.80 39.11 -48.19
N ALA A 564 -7.27 40.19 -47.55
CA ALA A 564 -8.35 40.22 -46.55
C ALA A 564 -9.68 40.74 -47.14
N ASP A 565 -10.84 40.31 -46.59
CA ASP A 565 -11.96 41.22 -46.28
C ASP A 565 -13.01 40.67 -45.27
N ALA A 566 -13.64 41.63 -44.60
CA ALA A 566 -14.66 41.76 -43.53
C ALA A 566 -15.54 40.61 -42.91
N LEU A 567 -15.87 40.87 -41.63
CA LEU A 567 -16.69 40.26 -40.53
C LEU A 567 -18.23 40.09 -40.82
N PRO A 568 -19.08 39.41 -39.97
CA PRO A 568 -19.00 39.32 -38.49
C PRO A 568 -19.41 38.00 -37.76
N VAL A 569 -18.82 37.87 -36.56
CA VAL A 569 -19.32 37.29 -35.28
C VAL A 569 -20.14 35.99 -35.29
N SER A 570 -19.54 34.92 -34.75
CA SER A 570 -20.22 33.98 -33.83
C SER A 570 -19.18 33.19 -33.01
N VAL A 571 -19.54 32.88 -31.78
CA VAL A 571 -18.74 32.23 -30.74
C VAL A 571 -18.52 30.76 -31.06
N THR A 572 -17.26 30.30 -31.16
CA THR A 572 -16.94 28.86 -31.19
C THR A 572 -15.64 28.51 -30.47
N VAL A 573 -15.76 27.52 -29.59
CA VAL A 573 -14.70 26.77 -28.93
C VAL A 573 -14.01 25.86 -29.96
N ALA A 574 -12.69 25.99 -30.17
CA ALA A 574 -11.89 24.97 -30.84
C ALA A 574 -10.38 25.13 -30.63
N THR A 575 -9.79 24.08 -30.06
CA THR A 575 -8.54 23.41 -30.49
C THR A 575 -7.42 24.27 -31.11
N LYS A 576 -6.30 24.41 -30.38
CA LYS A 576 -5.03 24.91 -30.94
C LYS A 576 -4.10 23.78 -31.35
N ARG A 577 -3.77 23.72 -32.65
CA ARG A 577 -2.43 23.32 -33.12
C ARG A 577 -1.54 24.56 -33.18
N ALA A 578 -0.27 24.32 -32.87
CA ALA A 578 0.77 25.29 -32.60
C ALA A 578 1.16 26.18 -33.79
N THR A 579 1.56 27.44 -33.51
CA THR A 579 2.92 27.97 -33.76
C THR A 579 3.01 29.44 -33.33
N THR A 580 4.22 29.90 -33.06
CA THR A 580 4.62 31.28 -32.64
C THR A 580 4.44 31.66 -31.18
N THR A 581 5.04 30.87 -30.27
CA THR A 581 5.45 31.37 -28.93
C THR A 581 6.82 30.82 -28.52
N ALA A 582 7.67 30.44 -29.48
CA ALA A 582 8.90 29.69 -29.24
C ALA A 582 10.04 30.52 -28.58
N ARG A 583 9.97 31.85 -28.56
CA ARG A 583 11.01 32.69 -27.94
C ARG A 583 10.70 33.17 -26.52
N ARG A 584 9.43 33.32 -26.12
CA ARG A 584 9.06 33.59 -24.70
C ARG A 584 8.87 32.30 -23.88
N ALA A 585 8.41 31.21 -24.49
CA ALA A 585 8.24 29.93 -23.80
C ALA A 585 9.56 29.25 -23.39
N ASN A 586 10.69 29.64 -23.98
CA ASN A 586 11.99 29.01 -23.70
C ASN A 586 12.69 29.60 -22.46
N GLN A 587 12.18 30.71 -21.91
CA GLN A 587 12.68 31.31 -20.67
C GLN A 587 11.85 30.87 -19.44
N GLN A 588 10.56 30.56 -19.63
CA GLN A 588 9.67 29.99 -18.61
C GLN A 588 9.84 28.47 -18.37
N LYS A 589 10.56 27.75 -19.24
CA LYS A 589 10.75 26.29 -19.12
C LYS A 589 11.79 25.84 -18.07
N LYS A 590 12.36 26.79 -17.31
CA LYS A 590 13.35 26.54 -16.25
C LYS A 590 12.77 26.60 -14.83
N GLU A 591 11.53 27.04 -14.68
CA GLU A 591 10.78 27.08 -13.43
C GLU A 591 9.47 26.29 -13.68
N GLY A 592 9.09 25.38 -12.79
CA GLY A 592 7.82 24.66 -12.92
C GLY A 592 6.63 25.63 -12.89
N PRO A 593 5.42 25.23 -13.31
CA PRO A 593 4.25 26.09 -13.22
C PRO A 593 4.07 26.56 -11.77
N MET A 594 4.15 27.87 -11.57
CA MET A 594 3.99 28.52 -10.27
C MET A 594 2.50 28.68 -10.01
N ASP A 595 2.00 27.96 -9.00
CA ASP A 595 0.62 28.10 -8.55
C ASP A 595 0.54 29.22 -7.50
N PHE A 596 -0.55 29.98 -7.51
CA PHE A 596 -0.84 31.05 -6.57
C PHE A 596 -2.03 30.66 -5.69
N THR A 597 -1.99 31.00 -4.41
CA THR A 597 -3.09 30.75 -3.47
C THR A 597 -3.54 32.00 -2.74
N CYS A 598 -4.78 31.99 -2.26
CA CYS A 598 -5.25 32.90 -1.23
C CYS A 598 -6.42 32.29 -0.46
N THR A 599 -6.67 32.78 0.76
CA THR A 599 -7.84 32.40 1.55
C THR A 599 -8.96 33.42 1.38
N TYR A 600 -10.19 32.94 1.22
CA TYR A 600 -11.43 33.69 1.20
C TYR A 600 -12.29 33.32 2.41
N ALA A 601 -12.69 34.28 3.22
CA ALA A 601 -13.58 34.04 4.36
C ALA A 601 -15.05 34.07 3.88
N SER A 602 -15.74 32.92 3.92
CA SER A 602 -17.16 32.84 3.57
C SER A 602 -18.04 32.64 4.81
N PRO A 603 -19.36 32.92 4.71
CA PRO A 603 -20.32 32.60 5.77
C PRO A 603 -20.40 31.10 6.12
N LEU A 604 -19.87 30.21 5.27
CA LEU A 604 -19.89 28.75 5.45
C LEU A 604 -18.50 28.17 5.82
N GLY A 605 -17.56 29.05 6.20
CA GLY A 605 -16.17 28.74 6.56
C GLY A 605 -15.15 29.22 5.54
N ASP A 606 -13.87 29.12 5.90
CA ASP A 606 -12.77 29.52 5.03
C ASP A 606 -12.71 28.68 3.76
N ILE A 607 -12.49 29.35 2.63
CA ILE A 607 -12.29 28.78 1.31
C ILE A 607 -10.88 29.07 0.85
N GLU A 608 -10.13 28.04 0.47
CA GLU A 608 -8.83 28.17 -0.16
C GLU A 608 -8.98 28.20 -1.69
N LEU A 609 -8.43 29.24 -2.31
CA LEU A 609 -8.44 29.45 -3.76
C LEU A 609 -7.05 29.18 -4.33
N ALA A 610 -7.00 28.58 -5.52
CA ALA A 610 -5.75 28.32 -6.23
C ALA A 610 -5.84 28.64 -7.73
N SER A 611 -4.79 29.28 -8.25
CA SER A 611 -4.63 29.73 -9.64
C SER A 611 -3.29 29.27 -10.18
N ASN A 612 -3.18 29.02 -11.48
CA ASN A 612 -1.88 28.84 -12.16
C ASN A 612 -1.37 30.13 -12.84
N GLY A 613 -1.99 31.27 -12.51
CA GLY A 613 -1.74 32.59 -13.14
C GLY A 613 -2.59 32.87 -14.38
N GLU A 614 -3.24 31.86 -14.98
CA GLU A 614 -4.12 32.02 -16.15
C GLU A 614 -5.57 31.61 -15.86
N ALA A 615 -5.78 30.63 -14.98
CA ALA A 615 -7.09 30.08 -14.63
C ALA A 615 -7.10 29.47 -13.22
N LEU A 616 -8.30 29.34 -12.65
CA LEU A 616 -8.54 28.65 -11.40
C LEU A 616 -8.27 27.16 -11.57
N ILE A 617 -7.44 26.63 -10.69
CA ILE A 617 -7.12 25.20 -10.61
C ILE A 617 -7.69 24.55 -9.34
N GLY A 618 -8.16 25.39 -8.40
CA GLY A 618 -8.69 24.95 -7.11
C GLY A 618 -9.57 25.99 -6.40
N LEU A 619 -10.59 25.49 -5.71
CA LEU A 619 -11.46 26.17 -4.77
C LEU A 619 -12.04 25.11 -3.81
N TRP A 620 -11.65 25.17 -2.54
CA TRP A 620 -12.04 24.18 -1.52
C TRP A 620 -12.39 24.86 -0.21
N PHE A 621 -13.42 24.39 0.50
CA PHE A 621 -13.54 24.69 1.92
C PHE A 621 -12.38 24.04 2.69
N LYS A 622 -11.78 24.74 3.66
CA LYS A 622 -10.74 24.14 4.52
C LYS A 622 -11.28 22.87 5.20
N GLY A 623 -10.54 21.76 5.08
CA GLY A 623 -10.92 20.46 5.64
C GLY A 623 -12.00 19.71 4.87
N GLN A 624 -12.35 20.12 3.64
CA GLN A 624 -13.24 19.33 2.78
C GLN A 624 -12.54 18.11 2.19
N LYS A 625 -13.31 17.11 1.75
CA LYS A 625 -12.76 15.91 1.12
C LYS A 625 -12.00 16.27 -0.17
N TYR A 626 -10.71 15.88 -0.23
CA TYR A 626 -9.77 16.20 -1.33
C TYR A 626 -9.33 17.67 -1.44
N ASP A 627 -9.24 18.40 -0.32
CA ASP A 627 -8.66 19.74 -0.29
C ASP A 627 -7.20 19.75 -0.79
N ALA A 628 -6.83 20.81 -1.52
CA ALA A 628 -5.50 21.03 -2.11
C ALA A 628 -4.91 19.89 -2.97
N ALA A 629 -5.69 18.86 -3.32
CA ALA A 629 -5.19 17.64 -3.98
C ALA A 629 -4.53 17.87 -5.36
N THR A 630 -4.78 19.03 -5.99
CA THR A 630 -4.22 19.42 -7.30
C THR A 630 -3.20 20.56 -7.22
N LEU A 631 -2.92 21.07 -6.01
CA LEU A 631 -2.03 22.20 -5.77
C LEU A 631 -0.56 21.79 -5.91
N SER A 632 0.25 22.62 -6.57
CA SER A 632 1.70 22.44 -6.56
C SER A 632 2.26 22.57 -5.14
N PRO A 633 3.22 21.73 -4.72
CA PRO A 633 3.94 21.87 -3.45
C PRO A 633 4.71 23.20 -3.33
N THR A 634 4.91 23.92 -4.44
CA THR A 634 5.61 25.22 -4.48
C THR A 634 4.65 26.40 -4.65
N ALA A 635 3.36 26.21 -4.35
CA ALA A 635 2.38 27.27 -4.47
C ALA A 635 2.71 28.44 -3.53
N GLN A 636 2.51 29.67 -4.00
CA GLN A 636 2.83 30.87 -3.25
C GLN A 636 1.56 31.64 -2.95
N GLU A 637 1.43 32.12 -1.71
CA GLU A 637 0.34 33.02 -1.37
C GLU A 637 0.51 34.33 -2.17
N LYS A 638 -0.49 34.64 -2.99
CA LYS A 638 -0.50 35.84 -3.83
C LYS A 638 -1.95 36.33 -4.01
N PRO A 639 -2.53 37.00 -3.01
CA PRO A 639 -3.93 37.42 -3.03
C PRO A 639 -4.27 38.36 -4.19
N ASP A 640 -3.28 39.11 -4.69
CA ASP A 640 -3.41 40.07 -5.79
C ASP A 640 -3.32 39.43 -7.19
N ASP A 641 -3.26 38.10 -7.30
CA ASP A 641 -3.35 37.42 -8.59
C ASP A 641 -4.70 37.78 -9.29
N PRO A 642 -4.70 38.22 -10.56
CA PRO A 642 -5.92 38.68 -11.23
C PRO A 642 -7.04 37.63 -11.27
N VAL A 643 -6.68 36.35 -11.42
CA VAL A 643 -7.65 35.25 -11.44
C VAL A 643 -8.24 35.02 -10.05
N LEU A 644 -7.41 35.05 -9.01
CA LEU A 644 -7.86 34.93 -7.62
C LEU A 644 -8.73 36.14 -7.21
N ALA A 645 -8.38 37.35 -7.63
CA ALA A 645 -9.18 38.54 -7.40
C ALA A 645 -10.55 38.45 -8.10
N GLN A 646 -10.59 37.97 -9.35
CA GLN A 646 -11.83 37.71 -10.07
C GLN A 646 -12.70 36.66 -9.37
N ALA A 647 -12.08 35.58 -8.87
CA ALA A 647 -12.77 34.53 -8.14
C ALA A 647 -13.38 35.04 -6.83
N ARG A 648 -12.64 35.88 -6.08
CA ARG A 648 -13.14 36.51 -4.85
C ARG A 648 -14.33 37.42 -5.14
N ALA A 649 -14.23 38.29 -6.14
CA ALA A 649 -15.34 39.16 -6.54
C ALA A 649 -16.60 38.37 -6.98
N TRP A 650 -16.40 37.22 -7.65
CA TRP A 650 -17.48 36.31 -7.99
C TRP A 650 -18.11 35.68 -6.74
N LEU A 651 -17.29 35.25 -5.78
CA LEU A 651 -17.76 34.69 -4.51
C LEU A 651 -18.47 35.72 -3.63
N ASP A 652 -18.01 36.98 -3.62
CA ASP A 652 -18.68 38.08 -2.91
C ASP A 652 -20.10 38.26 -3.43
N ALA A 653 -20.27 38.37 -4.75
CA ALA A 653 -21.59 38.45 -5.37
C ALA A 653 -22.46 37.22 -5.05
N TYR A 654 -21.86 36.02 -5.10
CA TYR A 654 -22.54 34.76 -4.79
C TYR A 654 -23.04 34.70 -3.34
N PHE A 655 -22.19 34.98 -2.35
CA PHE A 655 -22.54 34.92 -0.93
C PHE A 655 -23.43 36.06 -0.45
N GLU A 656 -23.52 37.16 -1.21
CA GLU A 656 -24.55 38.18 -1.03
C GLU A 656 -25.95 37.74 -1.55
N GLY A 657 -26.05 36.54 -2.13
CA GLY A 657 -27.31 36.00 -2.67
C GLY A 657 -27.70 36.57 -4.04
N ARG A 658 -26.76 37.21 -4.75
CA ARG A 658 -26.95 37.70 -6.13
C ARG A 658 -26.44 36.65 -7.11
N ASP A 659 -27.03 36.57 -8.31
CA ASP A 659 -26.45 35.78 -9.39
C ASP A 659 -25.08 36.40 -9.78
N PRO A 660 -23.96 35.69 -9.56
CA PRO A 660 -22.62 36.23 -9.81
C PRO A 660 -22.26 36.26 -11.31
N GLY A 661 -23.12 35.74 -12.19
CA GLY A 661 -22.91 35.73 -13.63
C GLY A 661 -21.81 34.76 -14.07
N LYS A 662 -21.11 35.11 -15.16
CA LYS A 662 -20.16 34.21 -15.83
C LYS A 662 -19.04 33.74 -14.90
N ILE A 663 -18.83 32.43 -14.83
CA ILE A 663 -17.76 31.83 -14.01
C ILE A 663 -16.36 32.32 -14.45
N PRO A 664 -15.42 32.49 -13.50
CA PRO A 664 -14.02 32.78 -13.83
C PRO A 664 -13.39 31.66 -14.67
N PRO A 665 -12.30 31.93 -15.42
CA PRO A 665 -11.58 30.90 -16.17
C PRO A 665 -11.14 29.75 -15.26
N CYS A 666 -11.48 28.51 -15.62
CA CYS A 666 -11.15 27.31 -14.83
C CYS A 666 -10.34 26.33 -15.68
N ALA A 667 -9.25 25.81 -15.13
CA ALA A 667 -8.41 24.77 -15.73
C ALA A 667 -8.06 23.66 -14.70
N PRO A 668 -9.08 23.00 -14.11
CA PRO A 668 -8.87 21.98 -13.09
C PRO A 668 -8.04 20.79 -13.61
N ARG A 669 -7.11 20.29 -12.80
CA ARG A 669 -6.22 19.16 -13.15
C ARG A 669 -6.92 17.83 -12.83
N GLY A 670 -7.12 16.98 -13.84
CA GLY A 670 -7.76 15.67 -13.67
C GLY A 670 -7.71 14.81 -14.92
N SER A 671 -8.20 13.57 -14.83
CA SER A 671 -8.32 12.69 -16.00
C SER A 671 -9.26 13.27 -17.05
N GLU A 672 -9.13 12.83 -18.31
CA GLU A 672 -10.00 13.28 -19.41
C GLU A 672 -11.49 13.13 -19.06
N PHE A 673 -11.87 12.00 -18.45
CA PHE A 673 -13.26 11.78 -18.03
C PHE A 673 -13.72 12.80 -16.97
N ARG A 674 -12.85 13.16 -16.01
CA ARG A 674 -13.18 14.18 -15.00
C ARG A 674 -13.32 15.55 -15.64
N GLN A 675 -12.42 15.92 -16.55
CA GLN A 675 -12.51 17.18 -17.29
C GLN A 675 -13.83 17.30 -18.06
N LEU A 676 -14.27 16.21 -18.71
CA LEU A 676 -15.57 16.17 -19.39
C LEU A 676 -16.74 16.39 -18.42
N VAL A 677 -16.73 15.71 -17.27
CA VAL A 677 -17.77 15.89 -16.24
C VAL A 677 -17.78 17.32 -15.71
N TRP A 678 -16.62 17.90 -15.44
CA TRP A 678 -16.50 19.27 -14.93
C TRP A 678 -16.92 20.33 -15.94
N ALA A 679 -16.68 20.11 -17.24
CA ALA A 679 -17.24 20.94 -18.29
C ALA A 679 -18.77 20.92 -18.26
N LYS A 680 -19.39 19.75 -18.05
CA LYS A 680 -20.84 19.65 -17.86
C LYS A 680 -21.35 20.28 -16.58
N LEU A 681 -20.55 20.32 -15.50
CA LEU A 681 -20.92 21.07 -14.31
C LEU A 681 -20.99 22.57 -14.59
N ALA A 682 -20.04 23.11 -15.35
CA ALA A 682 -19.99 24.53 -15.71
C ALA A 682 -21.21 25.00 -16.53
N GLU A 683 -21.91 24.07 -17.19
CA GLU A 683 -23.12 24.34 -17.96
C GLU A 683 -24.39 24.47 -17.09
N ILE A 684 -24.35 24.07 -15.80
CA ILE A 684 -25.53 24.09 -14.92
C ILE A 684 -25.85 25.52 -14.46
N PRO A 685 -27.03 26.08 -14.78
CA PRO A 685 -27.40 27.45 -14.40
C PRO A 685 -27.52 27.68 -12.89
N TYR A 686 -27.50 28.95 -12.47
CA TYR A 686 -27.70 29.34 -11.07
C TYR A 686 -29.11 28.97 -10.59
N GLY A 687 -29.21 28.29 -9.44
CA GLY A 687 -30.51 27.85 -8.88
C GLY A 687 -31.14 26.63 -9.56
N GLU A 688 -30.54 26.08 -10.62
CA GLU A 688 -31.06 24.90 -11.29
C GLU A 688 -30.40 23.60 -10.79
N LEU A 689 -31.18 22.51 -10.79
CA LEU A 689 -30.73 21.19 -10.34
C LEU A 689 -30.69 20.20 -11.50
N VAL A 690 -29.62 19.40 -11.54
CA VAL A 690 -29.47 18.27 -12.47
C VAL A 690 -29.20 16.99 -11.69
N THR A 691 -29.55 15.84 -12.27
CA THR A 691 -29.18 14.56 -11.64
C THR A 691 -27.85 14.03 -12.17
N TYR A 692 -27.19 13.17 -11.39
CA TYR A 692 -26.02 12.42 -11.86
C TYR A 692 -26.31 11.61 -13.13
N GLY A 693 -27.56 11.18 -13.33
CA GLY A 693 -28.00 10.47 -14.53
C GLY A 693 -28.10 11.39 -15.74
N ASP A 694 -28.51 12.64 -15.57
CA ASP A 694 -28.62 13.61 -16.67
C ASP A 694 -27.24 14.00 -17.20
N ILE A 695 -26.27 14.21 -16.31
CA ILE A 695 -24.87 14.44 -16.69
C ILE A 695 -24.30 13.21 -17.43
N ALA A 696 -24.62 11.99 -16.97
CA ALA A 696 -24.18 10.77 -17.64
C ALA A 696 -24.73 10.67 -19.07
N LYS A 697 -26.01 11.02 -19.28
CA LYS A 697 -26.64 11.07 -20.61
C LYS A 697 -26.01 12.15 -21.50
N ALA A 698 -25.73 13.34 -20.95
CA ALA A 698 -25.08 14.42 -21.69
C ALA A 698 -23.68 14.02 -22.16
N ILE A 699 -22.89 13.35 -21.32
CA ILE A 699 -21.57 12.83 -21.70
C ILE A 699 -21.67 11.72 -22.74
N GLU A 700 -22.66 10.84 -22.63
CA GLU A 700 -22.92 9.81 -23.62
C GLU A 700 -23.28 10.42 -24.99
N ALA A 701 -24.08 11.48 -25.01
CA ALA A 701 -24.41 12.22 -26.24
C ALA A 701 -23.18 12.85 -26.89
N ASP A 702 -22.27 13.45 -26.11
CA ASP A 702 -21.08 14.11 -26.64
C ASP A 702 -19.98 13.13 -27.10
N THR A 703 -19.89 11.96 -26.47
CA THR A 703 -18.75 11.04 -26.66
C THR A 703 -19.11 9.70 -27.31
N GLY A 704 -20.40 9.39 -27.44
CA GLY A 704 -20.91 8.08 -27.88
C GLY A 704 -20.64 6.94 -26.90
N LYS A 705 -20.11 7.21 -25.70
CA LYS A 705 -19.74 6.20 -24.71
C LYS A 705 -20.67 6.27 -23.49
N LYS A 706 -21.39 5.18 -23.24
CA LYS A 706 -22.26 5.06 -22.07
C LYS A 706 -21.47 5.12 -20.76
N ARG A 707 -21.93 5.93 -19.81
CA ARG A 707 -21.36 6.07 -18.47
C ARG A 707 -22.44 5.90 -17.41
N SER A 708 -22.06 5.35 -16.25
CA SER A 708 -23.01 5.18 -15.14
C SER A 708 -23.10 6.47 -14.31
N ALA A 709 -24.28 6.74 -13.75
CA ALA A 709 -24.48 7.84 -12.80
C ALA A 709 -23.52 7.74 -11.59
N ARG A 710 -23.14 6.51 -11.19
CA ARG A 710 -22.15 6.26 -10.14
C ARG A 710 -20.74 6.75 -10.54
N ALA A 711 -20.31 6.49 -11.77
CA ALA A 711 -19.01 6.96 -12.26
C ALA A 711 -18.97 8.49 -12.34
N VAL A 712 -20.06 9.12 -12.80
CA VAL A 712 -20.22 10.58 -12.78
C VAL A 712 -20.17 11.10 -11.34
N GLY A 713 -20.88 10.47 -10.40
CA GLY A 713 -20.82 10.86 -8.98
C GLY A 713 -19.41 10.82 -8.39
N GLY A 714 -18.62 9.82 -8.78
CA GLY A 714 -17.19 9.76 -8.44
C GLY A 714 -16.39 10.95 -8.99
N ALA A 715 -16.63 11.37 -10.24
CA ALA A 715 -15.95 12.50 -10.85
C ALA A 715 -16.40 13.87 -10.29
N VAL A 716 -17.70 14.05 -10.04
CA VAL A 716 -18.26 15.24 -9.38
C VAL A 716 -17.70 15.40 -7.97
N GLY A 717 -17.56 14.30 -7.22
CA GLY A 717 -16.97 14.32 -5.87
C GLY A 717 -15.49 14.70 -5.82
N HIS A 718 -14.77 14.65 -6.95
CA HIS A 718 -13.37 15.07 -7.08
C HIS A 718 -13.23 16.45 -7.74
N ASN A 719 -14.32 17.20 -7.89
CA ASN A 719 -14.26 18.55 -8.43
C ASN A 719 -13.36 19.45 -7.57
N PRO A 720 -12.21 19.93 -8.09
CA PRO A 720 -11.29 20.72 -7.30
C PRO A 720 -11.70 22.20 -7.23
N VAL A 721 -12.67 22.67 -8.04
CA VAL A 721 -13.14 24.07 -8.03
C VAL A 721 -14.59 24.11 -7.56
N SER A 722 -14.80 23.85 -6.27
CA SER A 722 -16.14 23.77 -5.66
C SER A 722 -16.90 25.10 -5.81
N ILE A 723 -18.23 25.09 -5.73
CA ILE A 723 -19.12 26.25 -5.89
C ILE A 723 -19.12 26.84 -7.32
N ILE A 724 -17.97 27.27 -7.84
CA ILE A 724 -17.82 27.84 -9.18
C ILE A 724 -18.07 26.78 -10.26
N LEU A 725 -17.54 25.57 -10.10
CA LEU A 725 -18.04 24.40 -10.82
C LEU A 725 -19.09 23.77 -9.91
N PRO A 726 -20.40 23.95 -10.18
CA PRO A 726 -21.46 23.82 -9.19
C PRO A 726 -21.83 22.35 -8.88
N CYS A 727 -20.94 21.62 -8.23
CA CYS A 727 -21.19 20.24 -7.80
C CYS A 727 -22.30 20.13 -6.73
N HIS A 728 -22.63 21.22 -6.02
CA HIS A 728 -23.75 21.27 -5.06
C HIS A 728 -25.12 21.24 -5.75
N ARG A 729 -25.22 21.61 -7.03
CA ARG A 729 -26.45 21.55 -7.84
C ARG A 729 -26.77 20.15 -8.37
N VAL A 730 -25.87 19.19 -8.19
CA VAL A 730 -26.06 17.80 -8.65
C VAL A 730 -26.71 16.96 -7.56
N VAL A 731 -27.83 16.32 -7.89
CA VAL A 731 -28.64 15.53 -6.94
C VAL A 731 -28.86 14.09 -7.40
N GLY A 732 -29.31 13.23 -6.48
CA GLY A 732 -29.71 11.85 -6.80
C GLY A 732 -30.98 11.81 -7.67
N ALA A 733 -31.24 10.67 -8.31
CA ALA A 733 -32.40 10.48 -9.19
C ALA A 733 -33.75 10.75 -8.49
N SER A 734 -33.83 10.46 -7.18
CA SER A 734 -34.99 10.76 -6.32
C SER A 734 -34.97 12.16 -5.70
N ARG A 735 -34.22 13.11 -6.30
CA ARG A 735 -33.97 14.45 -5.74
C ARG A 735 -33.34 14.42 -4.34
N SER A 736 -32.63 13.34 -4.02
CA SER A 736 -31.93 13.20 -2.75
C SER A 736 -30.61 13.96 -2.76
N LEU A 737 -30.36 14.73 -1.70
CA LEU A 737 -29.10 15.43 -1.45
C LEU A 737 -28.04 14.41 -1.04
N THR A 738 -27.44 13.77 -2.06
CA THR A 738 -26.36 12.81 -1.90
C THR A 738 -25.06 13.41 -2.44
N GLY A 739 -23.96 13.15 -1.73
CA GLY A 739 -22.60 13.45 -2.17
C GLY A 739 -22.31 14.95 -2.38
N TYR A 740 -21.52 15.53 -1.48
CA TYR A 740 -20.87 16.82 -1.68
C TYR A 740 -19.60 16.88 -0.83
N ALA A 741 -18.47 17.24 -1.44
CA ALA A 741 -17.17 17.17 -0.79
C ALA A 741 -17.06 18.09 0.44
N GLY A 742 -17.76 19.22 0.43
CA GLY A 742 -17.83 20.17 1.54
C GLY A 742 -18.83 19.82 2.66
N GLY A 743 -19.50 18.66 2.59
CA GLY A 743 -20.52 18.23 3.57
C GLY A 743 -21.96 18.64 3.22
N ILE A 744 -22.94 17.82 3.62
CA ILE A 744 -24.35 18.04 3.25
C ILE A 744 -24.92 19.32 3.83
N GLU A 745 -24.49 19.73 5.02
CA GLU A 745 -24.91 21.00 5.64
C GLU A 745 -24.56 22.21 4.75
N ARG A 746 -23.32 22.26 4.23
CA ARG A 746 -22.89 23.30 3.29
C ARG A 746 -23.65 23.22 1.98
N LYS A 747 -23.87 22.01 1.43
CA LYS A 747 -24.69 21.81 0.22
C LYS A 747 -26.09 22.41 0.39
N THR A 748 -26.74 22.13 1.52
CA THR A 748 -28.07 22.66 1.85
C THR A 748 -28.04 24.18 1.99
N ALA A 749 -27.03 24.76 2.62
CA ALA A 749 -26.92 26.21 2.75
C ALA A 749 -26.72 26.91 1.39
N LEU A 750 -25.86 26.36 0.52
CA LEU A 750 -25.63 26.89 -0.84
C LEU A 750 -26.90 26.82 -1.70
N LEU A 751 -27.65 25.71 -1.66
CA LEU A 751 -28.90 25.59 -2.40
C LEU A 751 -29.98 26.57 -1.91
N LYS A 752 -30.07 26.79 -0.60
CA LYS A 752 -30.97 27.81 -0.02
C LYS A 752 -30.59 29.21 -0.47
N LEU A 753 -29.29 29.52 -0.50
CA LEU A 753 -28.76 30.80 -0.97
C LEU A 753 -29.12 31.05 -2.44
N GLU A 754 -29.14 30.00 -3.26
CA GLU A 754 -29.56 30.06 -4.66
C GLU A 754 -31.08 30.09 -4.86
N GLY A 755 -31.88 30.09 -3.79
CA GLY A 755 -33.34 30.14 -3.86
C GLY A 755 -34.02 28.82 -4.25
N VAL A 756 -33.31 27.70 -4.15
CA VAL A 756 -33.86 26.37 -4.46
C VAL A 756 -34.88 25.96 -3.39
N ASP A 757 -36.06 25.50 -3.82
CA ASP A 757 -37.07 24.95 -2.92
C ASP A 757 -36.58 23.64 -2.29
N MET A 758 -36.22 23.72 -1.01
CA MET A 758 -35.70 22.60 -0.23
C MET A 758 -36.79 21.59 0.16
N SER A 759 -38.08 21.94 0.08
CA SER A 759 -39.18 21.04 0.48
C SER A 759 -39.31 19.83 -0.46
N ALA A 760 -38.88 19.99 -1.71
CA ALA A 760 -38.86 18.94 -2.73
C ALA A 760 -37.60 18.04 -2.67
N LEU A 761 -36.70 18.28 -1.71
CA LEU A 761 -35.41 17.59 -1.59
C LEU A 761 -35.35 16.75 -0.31
N SER A 762 -34.76 15.55 -0.41
CA SER A 762 -34.60 14.66 0.75
C SER A 762 -33.15 14.54 1.19
N VAL A 763 -32.90 14.70 2.49
CA VAL A 763 -31.59 14.43 3.11
C VAL A 763 -31.56 12.96 3.57
N PRO A 764 -30.61 12.13 3.11
CA PRO A 764 -30.51 10.74 3.56
C PRO A 764 -30.22 10.64 5.06
N THR A 765 -30.95 9.78 5.78
CA THR A 765 -30.75 9.51 7.22
C THR A 765 -29.66 8.47 7.51
N LYS A 766 -29.14 7.77 6.49
CA LYS A 766 -28.02 6.83 6.56
C LYS A 766 -27.23 6.82 5.25
N GLY A 767 -25.90 6.76 5.32
CA GLY A 767 -25.01 6.63 4.16
C GLY A 767 -23.74 7.48 4.29
N THR A 768 -22.78 7.27 3.39
CA THR A 768 -21.43 7.91 3.35
C THR A 768 -21.43 9.43 3.09
N ALA A 769 -22.57 10.09 3.26
CA ALA A 769 -22.77 11.52 3.03
C ALA A 769 -23.16 12.28 4.30
N LEU A 770 -23.26 11.60 5.45
CA LEU A 770 -23.21 12.23 6.78
C LEU A 770 -21.79 12.21 7.29
#